data_AF-A0A942LYK9-F1
#
_entry.id   AF-A0A942LYK9-F1
#
_cell.length_a   1.000
_cell.length_b   1.000
_cell.length_c   1.000
_cell.angle_alpha   90.00
_cell.angle_beta   90.00
_cell.angle_gamma   90.00
#
_symmetry.space_group_name_H-M   'P 1'
#
loop_
_entity.id
_entity.type
_entity.pdbx_description
1 polymer ?
#
loop_
_entity_poly.entity_id
_entity_poly.type
_entity_poly.pdbx_seq_one_letter_code
_entity_poly.pdbx_strand_id
1 'polypeptide(L)'
;MKKLLQTLFVLLIIAIAYQSTNNTSAQVPEKFSYNAVIRDASGKLISEGTIGMKISILKGSATGDVVYTETKTPTTNKNGLISIEIGGGTGFSAINWADGIYFLKIETDPTGGTNYTISGTSQMLSVPYALHAKTANDILGGITETDPVFGASPAAGITGGDISNWDNAHSWGDHNGLYLDSDYAPNWTEITGKPNFADVAISGSYNDLKDKPVLFDGQYSSLEGTPDIPADIADLSDDDGLLFDGDYNSLDNLPVLNTDDWDEAHSWGDHSAEGYIILESDPFFTENFDFTGVTENDLLRFDGEKWMKFTPDFLTEYIEIQNLGDVLALGNDGNSVQIKNIADPTDDYDAATKAYVDLLETKVNALLAYYESFQNPPLVTTAAISAITDITALSGGIVLNNGGTDITARGVVWHTEELPTLDNNIGFTANQTGLGVFESELTGLTPETNYFVRAYATNTAGNGYGNQLQFSTLAAPPTTHTLNLNVSPASSGAVTGAGNYSEVAVVPITATPNEGYTFVNWTGDTDHIANTDASSTTVNMPAQNITLTANFVAEGGGGTVEDFDGNIYPTVIIGTQEWMAKNLRVTKYLNGDAIPTGLNNTDWGNTTNGAYAIYPHSELDGLNSDAEVLAAYGALYNWYAVDDSRGLCPVGWRVPTDEEWTTLTNYLGGEGVAGGKLKSTRTSPDAHPRWESPNTAATDDFGFSALPGGSRFSNGTFYFIGYFGYWWSATEYDASVAWFRIMNYYDSNVDRYYLGKELGFSVRCVRD
;
A
#
# COMPACT_ATOMS: atom_id res chain seq x y z
N MET A 1 -37.06 58.55 -26.30
CA MET A 1 -37.34 57.53 -25.26
C MET A 1 -36.88 56.12 -25.66
N LYS A 2 -37.31 55.53 -26.79
CA LYS A 2 -36.89 54.16 -27.19
C LYS A 2 -35.35 53.93 -27.24
N LYS A 3 -34.58 54.86 -27.81
CA LYS A 3 -33.11 54.74 -27.84
C LYS A 3 -32.47 54.82 -26.45
N LEU A 4 -32.99 55.66 -25.55
CA LEU A 4 -32.48 55.77 -24.17
C LEU A 4 -32.79 54.51 -23.37
N LEU A 5 -33.97 53.91 -23.58
CA LEU A 5 -34.39 52.67 -22.93
C LEU A 5 -33.57 51.46 -23.44
N GLN A 6 -33.24 51.41 -24.73
CA GLN A 6 -32.35 50.40 -25.29
C GLN A 6 -30.92 50.52 -24.76
N THR A 7 -30.37 51.74 -24.65
CA THR A 7 -29.02 51.91 -24.08
C THR A 7 -28.98 51.55 -22.59
N LEU A 8 -30.03 51.88 -21.82
CA LEU A 8 -30.17 51.48 -20.41
C LEU A 8 -30.34 49.97 -20.25
N PHE A 9 -31.06 49.31 -21.16
CA PHE A 9 -31.24 47.84 -21.11
C PHE A 9 -29.96 47.10 -21.49
N VAL A 10 -29.19 47.60 -22.47
CA VAL A 10 -27.88 47.05 -22.83
C VAL A 10 -26.85 47.29 -21.72
N LEU A 11 -26.85 48.46 -21.07
CA LEU A 11 -25.99 48.73 -19.91
C LEU A 11 -26.38 47.88 -18.69
N LEU A 12 -27.66 47.58 -18.51
CA LEU A 12 -28.13 46.69 -17.45
C LEU A 12 -27.72 45.23 -17.73
N ILE A 13 -27.78 44.76 -18.97
CA ILE A 13 -27.30 43.42 -19.37
C ILE A 13 -25.78 43.31 -19.22
N ILE A 14 -25.03 44.37 -19.57
CA ILE A 14 -23.57 44.41 -19.38
C ILE A 14 -23.22 44.45 -17.89
N ALA A 15 -23.98 45.17 -17.05
CA ALA A 15 -23.77 45.20 -15.60
C ALA A 15 -24.15 43.88 -14.91
N ILE A 16 -25.18 43.17 -15.40
CA ILE A 16 -25.56 41.83 -14.92
C ILE A 16 -24.53 40.78 -15.36
N ALA A 17 -23.99 40.89 -16.58
CA ALA A 17 -22.91 40.03 -17.07
C ALA A 17 -21.57 40.28 -16.37
N TYR A 18 -21.30 41.51 -15.90
CA TYR A 18 -20.09 41.84 -15.12
C TYR A 18 -20.18 41.38 -13.65
N GLN A 19 -21.39 41.16 -13.11
CA GLN A 19 -21.61 40.65 -11.76
C GLN A 19 -21.63 39.11 -11.71
N SER A 20 -21.69 38.41 -12.85
CA SER A 20 -21.72 36.95 -12.94
C SER A 20 -20.37 36.30 -13.24
N THR A 21 -19.28 37.06 -13.38
CA THR A 21 -17.91 36.53 -13.49
C THR A 21 -17.14 36.71 -12.19
N ASN A 22 -17.69 36.24 -11.08
CA ASN A 22 -16.83 35.84 -9.98
C ASN A 22 -16.31 34.45 -10.35
N ASN A 23 -15.03 34.37 -10.66
CA ASN A 23 -14.31 33.11 -10.75
C ASN A 23 -14.56 32.32 -9.46
N THR A 24 -15.50 31.38 -9.49
CA THR A 24 -15.46 30.24 -8.59
C THR A 24 -14.31 29.37 -9.07
N SER A 25 -13.09 29.73 -8.67
CA SER A 25 -12.03 28.76 -8.61
C SER A 25 -12.55 27.67 -7.68
N ALA A 26 -12.89 26.51 -8.23
CA ALA A 26 -13.02 25.31 -7.41
C ALA A 26 -11.62 25.02 -6.87
N GLN A 27 -11.26 25.65 -5.75
CA GLN A 27 -10.08 25.24 -5.02
C GLN A 27 -10.41 23.89 -4.38
N VAL A 28 -9.53 22.91 -4.62
CA VAL A 28 -9.54 21.67 -3.84
C VAL A 28 -9.50 22.09 -2.36
N PRO A 29 -10.45 21.63 -1.52
CA PRO A 29 -10.46 21.99 -0.11
C PRO A 29 -9.11 21.61 0.53
N GLU A 30 -8.41 22.57 1.14
CA GLU A 30 -7.09 22.39 1.78
C GLU A 30 -7.24 21.69 3.14
N LYS A 31 -7.77 20.47 3.15
CA LYS A 31 -8.05 19.67 4.36
C LYS A 31 -7.97 18.18 4.07
N PHE A 32 -7.71 17.37 5.10
CA PHE A 32 -7.75 15.92 5.04
C PHE A 32 -8.55 15.31 6.19
N SER A 33 -9.13 14.13 5.96
CA SER A 33 -9.95 13.43 6.95
C SER A 33 -9.09 12.67 7.96
N TYR A 34 -9.52 12.65 9.22
CA TYR A 34 -8.92 11.87 10.30
C TYR A 34 -10.01 11.19 11.13
N ASN A 35 -9.84 9.88 11.35
CA ASN A 35 -10.74 9.04 12.14
C ASN A 35 -9.99 8.47 13.34
N ALA A 36 -10.60 8.49 14.52
CA ALA A 36 -10.02 7.88 15.71
C ALA A 36 -11.09 7.33 16.67
N VAL A 37 -10.74 6.26 17.39
CA VAL A 37 -11.57 5.73 18.48
C VAL A 37 -11.02 6.23 19.81
N ILE A 38 -11.87 6.89 20.59
CA ILE A 38 -11.46 7.56 21.83
C ILE A 38 -11.78 6.68 23.04
N ARG A 39 -10.77 6.55 23.91
CA ARG A 39 -10.83 5.77 25.16
C ARG A 39 -10.37 6.62 26.34
N ASP A 40 -10.91 6.34 27.52
CA ASP A 40 -10.45 6.94 28.77
C ASP A 40 -9.16 6.26 29.30
N ALA A 41 -8.61 6.78 30.40
CA ALA A 41 -7.41 6.25 31.03
C ALA A 41 -7.53 4.80 31.55
N SER A 42 -8.75 4.27 31.66
CA SER A 42 -9.02 2.86 32.01
C SER A 42 -9.21 1.95 30.79
N GLY A 43 -9.10 2.50 29.57
CA GLY A 43 -9.27 1.79 28.30
C GLY A 43 -10.72 1.67 27.83
N LYS A 44 -11.69 2.25 28.56
CA LYS A 44 -13.11 2.19 28.21
C LYS A 44 -13.43 3.20 27.10
N LEU A 45 -14.30 2.82 26.18
CA LEU A 45 -14.78 3.70 25.11
C LEU A 45 -15.51 4.91 25.70
N ILE A 46 -15.18 6.10 25.19
CA ILE A 46 -15.95 7.31 25.47
C ILE A 46 -16.99 7.44 24.36
N SER A 47 -18.21 6.97 24.61
CA SER A 47 -19.33 7.03 23.66
C SER A 47 -20.17 8.29 23.87
N GLU A 48 -20.61 8.94 22.80
CA GLU A 48 -21.51 10.11 22.83
C GLU A 48 -20.97 11.27 23.71
N GLY A 49 -19.64 11.39 23.82
CA GLY A 49 -18.94 12.38 24.63
C GLY A 49 -18.22 13.43 23.78
N THR A 50 -18.13 14.65 24.29
CA THR A 50 -17.35 15.73 23.64
C THR A 50 -15.88 15.61 24.01
N ILE A 51 -15.00 15.67 23.01
CA ILE A 51 -13.56 15.44 23.15
C ILE A 51 -12.82 16.70 22.75
N GLY A 52 -11.92 17.21 23.60
CA GLY A 52 -11.04 18.31 23.26
C GLY A 52 -9.82 17.78 22.52
N MET A 53 -9.49 18.34 21.36
CA MET A 53 -8.32 17.92 20.58
C MET A 53 -7.49 19.13 20.20
N LYS A 54 -6.17 18.99 20.30
CA LYS A 54 -5.19 19.87 19.70
C LYS A 54 -4.36 19.06 18.72
N ILE A 55 -4.39 19.50 17.48
CA ILE A 55 -3.72 18.89 16.34
C ILE A 55 -2.54 19.78 16.00
N SER A 56 -1.35 19.18 15.83
CA SER A 56 -0.15 19.89 15.41
C SER A 56 0.55 19.12 14.29
N ILE A 57 1.12 19.85 13.33
CA ILE A 57 2.02 19.27 12.31
C ILE A 57 3.44 19.70 12.68
N LEU A 58 4.33 18.71 12.81
CA LEU A 58 5.74 18.89 13.15
C LEU A 58 6.61 18.62 11.93
N LYS A 59 7.69 19.38 11.75
CA LYS A 59 8.64 19.20 10.64
C LYS A 59 9.89 18.43 11.08
N GLY A 60 10.36 17.51 10.25
CA GLY A 60 11.66 16.84 10.36
C GLY A 60 11.73 15.67 11.35
N SER A 61 11.05 15.75 12.49
CA SER A 61 11.00 14.65 13.47
C SER A 61 9.73 14.67 14.32
N ALA A 62 9.48 13.60 15.08
CA ALA A 62 8.36 13.50 16.02
C ALA A 62 8.42 14.52 17.20
N THR A 63 9.55 15.22 17.35
CA THR A 63 9.77 16.30 18.33
C THR A 63 10.21 17.61 17.68
N GLY A 64 10.10 17.72 16.36
CA GLY A 64 10.54 18.88 15.59
C GLY A 64 9.63 20.10 15.74
N ASP A 65 9.92 21.14 14.96
CA ASP A 65 9.19 22.41 15.04
C ASP A 65 7.74 22.27 14.59
N VAL A 66 6.82 22.87 15.35
CA VAL A 66 5.40 22.95 15.00
C VAL A 66 5.22 23.96 13.87
N VAL A 67 4.84 23.48 12.68
CA VAL A 67 4.56 24.32 11.50
C VAL A 67 3.08 24.66 11.34
N TYR A 68 2.19 23.92 12.03
CA TYR A 68 0.76 24.20 12.04
C TYR A 68 0.12 23.65 13.32
N THR A 69 -0.90 24.34 13.82
CA THR A 69 -1.72 23.85 14.92
C THR A 69 -3.17 24.29 14.79
N GLU A 70 -4.10 23.41 15.15
CA GLU A 70 -5.51 23.76 15.31
C GLU A 70 -6.14 22.98 16.47
N THR A 71 -7.26 23.48 16.97
CA THR A 71 -8.04 22.81 18.02
C THR A 71 -9.42 22.44 17.51
N LYS A 72 -9.92 21.27 17.91
CA LYS A 72 -11.25 20.76 17.58
C LYS A 72 -11.95 20.21 18.81
N THR A 73 -13.28 20.21 18.80
CA THR A 73 -14.11 19.64 19.87
C THR A 73 -15.16 18.67 19.33
N PRO A 74 -14.76 17.54 18.68
CA PRO A 74 -15.72 16.58 18.13
C PRO A 74 -16.49 15.83 19.22
N THR A 75 -17.64 15.27 18.84
CA THR A 75 -18.41 14.34 19.67
C THR A 75 -18.24 12.92 19.15
N THR A 76 -17.96 11.96 20.03
CA THR A 76 -17.85 10.54 19.66
C THR A 76 -19.21 9.93 19.36
N ASN A 77 -19.29 8.95 18.45
CA ASN A 77 -20.51 8.16 18.26
C ASN A 77 -20.65 7.06 19.36
N LYS A 78 -21.70 6.23 19.27
CA LYS A 78 -21.94 5.12 20.21
C LYS A 78 -20.78 4.12 20.33
N ASN A 79 -19.93 4.03 19.30
CA ASN A 79 -18.76 3.16 19.26
C ASN A 79 -17.46 3.89 19.66
N GLY A 80 -17.55 5.12 20.17
CA GLY A 80 -16.39 5.92 20.54
C GLY A 80 -15.60 6.51 19.37
N LEU A 81 -16.12 6.43 18.14
CA LEU A 81 -15.45 6.93 16.94
C LEU A 81 -15.72 8.44 16.76
N ILE A 82 -14.66 9.18 16.41
CA ILE A 82 -14.73 10.53 15.85
C ILE A 82 -14.27 10.52 14.38
N SER A 83 -14.86 11.41 13.59
CA SER A 83 -14.46 11.73 12.22
C SER A 83 -14.32 13.25 12.12
N ILE A 84 -13.11 13.73 11.86
CA ILE A 84 -12.81 15.17 11.75
C ILE A 84 -12.06 15.48 10.47
N GLU A 85 -12.13 16.74 10.05
CA GLU A 85 -11.29 17.29 8.98
C GLU A 85 -10.21 18.19 9.58
N ILE A 86 -8.95 17.90 9.24
CA ILE A 86 -7.75 18.64 9.65
C ILE A 86 -7.34 19.53 8.48
N GLY A 87 -7.04 20.80 8.75
CA GLY A 87 -6.69 21.83 7.77
C GLY A 87 -7.67 23.01 7.71
N GLY A 88 -8.66 23.06 8.62
CA GLY A 88 -9.61 24.18 8.71
C GLY A 88 -9.11 25.39 9.51
N GLY A 89 -7.94 25.28 10.16
CA GLY A 89 -7.32 26.34 10.94
C GLY A 89 -6.48 27.31 10.11
N THR A 90 -6.13 28.46 10.69
CA THR A 90 -5.27 29.46 10.04
C THR A 90 -3.85 28.92 9.84
N GLY A 91 -3.30 29.07 8.63
CA GLY A 91 -1.89 28.75 8.34
C GLY A 91 -1.64 27.37 7.74
N PHE A 92 -2.66 26.54 7.55
CA PHE A 92 -2.50 25.23 6.90
C PHE A 92 -1.99 25.35 5.45
N SER A 93 -2.48 26.36 4.73
CA SER A 93 -2.11 26.68 3.36
C SER A 93 -0.66 27.13 3.17
N ALA A 94 0.03 27.50 4.26
CA ALA A 94 1.40 28.01 4.26
C ALA A 94 2.44 26.91 4.53
N ILE A 95 2.02 25.68 4.82
CA ILE A 95 2.92 24.55 5.06
C ILE A 95 3.62 24.20 3.73
N ASN A 96 4.97 24.24 3.73
CA ASN A 96 5.75 23.82 2.57
C ASN A 96 5.93 22.30 2.55
N TRP A 97 4.92 21.58 2.09
CA TRP A 97 4.87 20.12 2.06
C TRP A 97 6.03 19.42 1.34
N ALA A 98 6.78 20.13 0.47
CA ALA A 98 7.96 19.59 -0.23
C ALA A 98 9.26 19.66 0.60
N ASP A 99 9.27 20.44 1.68
CA ASP A 99 10.46 20.75 2.49
C ASP A 99 10.71 19.69 3.58
N GLY A 100 10.73 18.41 3.20
CA GLY A 100 11.07 17.28 4.06
C GLY A 100 9.88 16.53 4.68
N ILE A 101 10.16 15.69 5.67
CA ILE A 101 9.18 14.82 6.32
C ILE A 101 8.36 15.55 7.39
N TYR A 102 7.09 15.17 7.52
CA TYR A 102 6.15 15.77 8.47
C TYR A 102 5.52 14.72 9.39
N PHE A 103 5.15 15.14 10.61
CA PHE A 103 4.53 14.31 11.63
C PHE A 103 3.23 14.95 12.11
N LEU A 104 2.19 14.13 12.29
CA LEU A 104 0.93 14.54 12.89
C LEU A 104 0.97 14.23 14.39
N LYS A 105 0.91 15.26 15.22
CA LYS A 105 0.78 15.16 16.67
C LYS A 105 -0.66 15.46 17.08
N ILE A 106 -1.28 14.53 17.80
CA ILE A 106 -2.63 14.63 18.34
C ILE A 106 -2.56 14.64 19.85
N GLU A 107 -3.06 15.71 20.46
CA GLU A 107 -3.18 15.87 21.91
C GLU A 107 -4.67 15.92 22.27
N THR A 108 -5.11 15.09 23.22
CA THR A 108 -6.53 14.83 23.51
C THR A 108 -6.86 15.08 24.99
N ASP A 109 -7.95 15.81 25.22
CA ASP A 109 -8.65 15.96 26.50
C ASP A 109 -9.97 15.17 26.43
N PRO A 110 -10.04 14.02 27.12
CA PRO A 110 -11.24 13.17 27.16
C PRO A 110 -12.51 13.85 27.69
N THR A 111 -12.38 15.00 28.37
CA THR A 111 -13.49 15.73 29.01
C THR A 111 -14.02 16.89 28.17
N GLY A 112 -13.47 17.12 26.98
CA GLY A 112 -13.89 18.22 26.11
C GLY A 112 -13.18 19.55 26.38
N GLY A 113 -12.26 19.60 27.34
CA GLY A 113 -11.52 20.80 27.73
C GLY A 113 -10.22 21.03 26.96
N THR A 114 -9.31 21.80 27.56
CA THR A 114 -7.98 22.14 27.01
C THR A 114 -6.84 21.51 27.78
N ASN A 115 -7.13 20.58 28.70
CA ASN A 115 -6.13 19.85 29.48
C ASN A 115 -5.76 18.57 28.76
N TYR A 116 -4.98 18.70 27.70
CA TYR A 116 -4.59 17.58 26.85
C TYR A 116 -3.63 16.64 27.59
N THR A 117 -4.17 15.55 28.12
CA THR A 117 -3.44 14.57 28.94
C THR A 117 -2.96 13.36 28.14
N ILE A 118 -3.54 13.13 26.96
CA ILE A 118 -3.19 12.04 26.06
C ILE A 118 -2.51 12.65 24.83
N SER A 119 -1.34 12.14 24.42
CA SER A 119 -0.62 12.61 23.23
C SER A 119 -0.10 11.44 22.42
N GLY A 120 -0.21 11.53 21.09
CA GLY A 120 0.40 10.60 20.15
C GLY A 120 0.95 11.34 18.93
N THR A 121 2.10 10.89 18.43
CA THR A 121 2.73 11.46 17.23
C THR A 121 2.96 10.35 16.22
N SER A 122 2.54 10.55 14.97
CA SER A 122 2.77 9.61 13.86
C SER A 122 3.39 10.33 12.66
N GLN A 123 4.26 9.66 11.92
CA GLN A 123 4.79 10.20 10.67
C GLN A 123 3.70 10.20 9.60
N MET A 124 3.63 11.26 8.80
CA MET A 124 2.78 11.30 7.61
C MET A 124 3.52 10.64 6.45
N LEU A 125 3.14 9.40 6.12
CA LEU A 125 3.76 8.61 5.03
C LEU A 125 3.30 9.04 3.63
N SER A 126 2.21 9.81 3.56
CA SER A 126 1.74 10.47 2.35
C SER A 126 1.43 11.90 2.76
N VAL A 127 2.18 12.85 2.22
CA VAL A 127 1.87 14.25 2.44
C VAL A 127 0.51 14.50 1.78
N PRO A 128 -0.48 15.10 2.47
CA PRO A 128 -1.68 15.57 1.77
C PRO A 128 -1.16 16.48 0.66
N TYR A 129 -1.43 16.13 -0.60
CA TYR A 129 -0.91 16.78 -1.83
C TYR A 129 0.49 16.40 -2.31
N ALA A 130 1.05 15.26 -1.92
CA ALA A 130 2.17 14.66 -2.65
C ALA A 130 1.68 14.12 -4.01
N LEU A 131 1.61 15.02 -5.00
CA LEU A 131 1.85 14.88 -6.45
C LEU A 131 1.00 15.94 -7.18
N HIS A 132 1.56 17.14 -7.38
CA HIS A 132 1.19 18.07 -8.46
C HIS A 132 -0.29 18.50 -8.58
N ALA A 133 -0.77 19.44 -7.76
CA ALA A 133 -2.02 20.14 -8.08
C ALA A 133 -2.01 21.67 -7.89
N LYS A 134 -1.00 22.27 -7.22
CA LYS A 134 -0.97 23.73 -7.01
C LYS A 134 -0.01 24.49 -7.92
N THR A 135 1.00 23.83 -8.51
CA THR A 135 1.97 24.44 -9.43
C THR A 135 1.67 24.19 -10.92
N ALA A 136 0.65 23.42 -11.26
CA ALA A 136 0.29 23.13 -12.66
C ALA A 136 -0.52 24.24 -13.34
N ASN A 137 -0.61 25.44 -12.75
CA ASN A 137 -1.48 26.49 -13.28
C ASN A 137 -0.81 27.76 -13.78
N ASP A 138 0.52 27.91 -13.74
CA ASP A 138 1.26 28.94 -14.48
C ASP A 138 2.79 28.69 -14.44
N ILE A 139 3.38 28.17 -15.52
CA ILE A 139 4.84 28.29 -15.74
C ILE A 139 5.06 29.57 -16.54
N LEU A 140 5.32 30.67 -15.83
CA LEU A 140 5.84 31.92 -16.39
C LEU A 140 7.20 32.20 -15.75
N GLY A 141 8.24 31.53 -16.25
CA GLY A 141 9.63 31.76 -15.87
C GLY A 141 10.49 30.55 -16.16
N GLY A 142 11.51 30.70 -17.00
CA GLY A 142 12.42 29.62 -17.37
C GLY A 142 13.11 29.03 -16.14
N ILE A 143 12.98 27.72 -15.97
CA ILE A 143 13.68 26.95 -14.95
C ILE A 143 14.99 26.48 -15.60
N THR A 144 16.12 26.72 -14.94
CA THR A 144 17.39 26.06 -15.30
C THR A 144 17.47 24.80 -14.44
N GLU A 145 17.10 23.66 -15.03
CA GLU A 145 17.32 22.34 -14.45
C GLU A 145 18.77 21.93 -14.75
N THR A 146 19.52 21.50 -13.73
CA THR A 146 20.77 20.75 -13.90
C THR A 146 20.47 19.27 -13.72
N ASP A 147 20.20 18.58 -14.83
CA ASP A 147 20.02 17.14 -14.86
C ASP A 147 21.34 16.41 -14.47
N PRO A 148 21.27 15.26 -13.78
CA PRO A 148 22.46 14.47 -13.47
C PRO A 148 23.07 13.89 -14.75
N VAL A 149 24.35 14.21 -14.97
CA VAL A 149 25.15 13.74 -16.11
C VAL A 149 25.15 12.20 -16.17
N PHE A 150 24.68 11.64 -17.30
CA PHE A 150 24.66 10.22 -17.64
C PHE A 150 26.06 9.60 -17.88
N GLY A 151 27.01 9.82 -16.97
CA GLY A 151 28.40 9.36 -17.11
C GLY A 151 28.64 7.86 -16.90
N ALA A 152 27.63 7.09 -16.48
CA ALA A 152 27.76 5.67 -16.14
C ALA A 152 27.04 4.71 -17.09
N SER A 153 26.37 5.22 -18.14
CA SER A 153 25.71 4.35 -19.12
C SER A 153 26.76 3.65 -20.00
N PRO A 154 26.63 2.34 -20.29
CA PRO A 154 27.44 1.64 -21.30
C PRO A 154 27.42 2.32 -22.68
N ALA A 155 26.45 3.19 -22.95
CA ALA A 155 26.34 3.97 -24.18
C ALA A 155 27.19 5.26 -24.19
N ALA A 156 27.76 5.69 -23.06
CA ALA A 156 28.48 6.97 -22.93
C ALA A 156 29.79 7.04 -23.74
N GLY A 157 30.29 5.89 -24.22
CA GLY A 157 31.51 5.78 -25.03
C GLY A 157 31.28 5.69 -26.54
N ILE A 158 30.02 5.70 -27.02
CA ILE A 158 29.73 5.62 -28.46
C ILE A 158 30.04 6.98 -29.10
N THR A 159 31.05 7.00 -29.96
CA THR A 159 31.45 8.19 -30.72
C THR A 159 30.87 8.15 -32.13
N GLY A 160 30.87 9.28 -32.84
CA GLY A 160 30.50 9.32 -34.26
C GLY A 160 31.37 8.41 -35.15
N GLY A 161 32.57 8.04 -34.68
CA GLY A 161 33.42 7.04 -35.32
C GLY A 161 32.86 5.62 -35.20
N ASP A 162 32.26 5.28 -34.06
CA ASP A 162 31.65 3.96 -33.83
C ASP A 162 30.40 3.75 -34.69
N ILE A 163 29.61 4.82 -34.86
CA ILE A 163 28.45 4.86 -35.75
C ILE A 163 28.89 4.65 -37.21
N SER A 164 29.94 5.39 -37.64
CA SER A 164 30.51 5.25 -38.98
C SER A 164 31.11 3.85 -39.25
N ASN A 165 31.66 3.21 -38.22
CA ASN A 165 32.18 1.84 -38.32
C ASN A 165 31.05 0.82 -38.45
N TRP A 166 29.93 1.04 -37.77
CA TRP A 166 28.74 0.19 -37.85
C TRP A 166 28.04 0.29 -39.21
N ASP A 167 27.90 1.51 -39.74
CA ASP A 167 27.33 1.79 -41.07
C ASP A 167 28.15 1.13 -42.19
N ASN A 168 29.48 1.15 -42.08
CA ASN A 168 30.37 0.46 -43.02
C ASN A 168 30.33 -1.07 -42.88
N ALA A 169 30.21 -1.60 -41.66
CA ALA A 169 30.20 -3.05 -41.43
C ALA A 169 28.94 -3.73 -41.98
N HIS A 170 27.80 -3.03 -42.02
CA HIS A 170 26.50 -3.62 -42.40
C HIS A 170 25.88 -3.01 -43.67
N SER A 171 26.50 -1.98 -44.28
CA SER A 171 26.01 -1.32 -45.51
C SER A 171 24.61 -0.72 -45.39
N TRP A 172 24.23 -0.24 -44.20
CA TRP A 172 22.88 0.24 -43.90
C TRP A 172 22.64 1.74 -44.20
N GLY A 173 23.64 2.44 -44.73
CA GLY A 173 23.53 3.87 -45.10
C GLY A 173 23.89 4.82 -43.95
N ASP A 174 23.99 6.12 -44.27
CA ASP A 174 24.45 7.17 -43.36
C ASP A 174 23.36 7.54 -42.33
N HIS A 175 23.56 7.15 -41.07
CA HIS A 175 22.66 7.47 -39.96
C HIS A 175 23.03 8.76 -39.22
N ASN A 176 24.07 9.49 -39.66
CA ASN A 176 24.60 10.69 -39.01
C ASN A 176 23.64 11.91 -39.04
N GLY A 177 22.41 11.75 -39.51
CA GLY A 177 21.38 12.79 -39.57
C GLY A 177 19.98 12.39 -39.10
N LEU A 178 19.80 11.20 -38.50
CA LEU A 178 18.48 10.69 -38.09
C LEU A 178 18.19 10.78 -36.59
N TYR A 179 19.15 11.20 -35.77
CA TYR A 179 18.92 11.48 -34.36
C TYR A 179 18.88 13.00 -34.14
N LEU A 180 17.65 13.50 -33.99
CA LEU A 180 17.41 14.86 -33.53
C LEU A 180 17.60 14.89 -32.00
N ASP A 181 18.28 15.94 -31.55
CA ASP A 181 18.54 16.26 -30.14
C ASP A 181 17.26 16.14 -29.28
N SER A 182 17.38 15.74 -28.01
CA SER A 182 16.24 15.56 -27.09
C SER A 182 15.42 16.85 -26.88
N ASP A 183 15.97 18.01 -27.28
CA ASP A 183 15.33 19.31 -27.20
C ASP A 183 14.77 19.83 -28.54
N TYR A 184 14.80 19.04 -29.62
CA TYR A 184 14.25 19.46 -30.91
C TYR A 184 12.74 19.22 -31.01
N ALA A 185 11.96 20.30 -30.83
CA ALA A 185 10.58 20.38 -31.28
C ALA A 185 10.53 21.06 -32.66
N PRO A 186 10.04 20.42 -33.73
CA PRO A 186 9.95 21.06 -35.04
C PRO A 186 9.03 22.28 -34.99
N ASN A 187 9.45 23.38 -35.60
CA ASN A 187 8.59 24.54 -35.74
C ASN A 187 7.42 24.19 -36.67
N TRP A 188 6.23 24.77 -36.41
CA TRP A 188 5.01 24.50 -37.19
C TRP A 188 5.19 24.67 -38.71
N THR A 189 6.17 25.46 -39.15
CA THR A 189 6.52 25.70 -40.56
C THR A 189 7.28 24.55 -41.23
N GLU A 190 7.83 23.62 -40.45
CA GLU A 190 8.70 22.52 -40.91
C GLU A 190 7.90 21.22 -41.19
N ILE A 191 6.62 21.19 -40.81
CA ILE A 191 5.70 20.07 -41.05
C ILE A 191 5.04 20.22 -42.42
N THR A 192 5.42 19.39 -43.39
CA THR A 192 4.74 19.27 -44.69
C THR A 192 3.52 18.34 -44.58
N GLY A 193 2.38 18.74 -45.17
CA GLY A 193 1.13 17.96 -45.14
C GLY A 193 0.10 18.40 -44.08
N LYS A 194 0.38 19.48 -43.34
CA LYS A 194 -0.54 20.02 -42.33
C LYS A 194 -1.77 20.72 -42.96
N PRO A 195 -2.99 20.51 -42.44
CA PRO A 195 -4.16 21.30 -42.81
C PRO A 195 -4.03 22.74 -42.30
N ASN A 196 -4.59 23.70 -43.03
CA ASN A 196 -4.59 25.10 -42.63
C ASN A 196 -5.62 25.29 -41.49
N PHE A 197 -5.18 25.83 -40.34
CA PHE A 197 -6.02 25.96 -39.14
C PHE A 197 -7.22 26.93 -39.31
N ALA A 198 -7.25 27.67 -40.42
CA ALA A 198 -8.37 28.54 -40.78
C ALA A 198 -9.58 27.79 -41.38
N ASP A 199 -9.44 26.52 -41.76
CA ASP A 199 -10.49 25.82 -42.53
C ASP A 199 -11.39 24.88 -41.69
N VAL A 200 -11.22 24.79 -40.35
CA VAL A 200 -11.99 23.82 -39.53
C VAL A 200 -12.68 24.41 -38.29
N ALA A 201 -12.23 25.55 -37.75
CA ALA A 201 -12.68 25.95 -36.41
C ALA A 201 -13.87 26.95 -36.35
N ILE A 202 -14.45 27.40 -37.48
CA ILE A 202 -15.49 28.46 -37.41
C ILE A 202 -16.66 28.40 -38.40
N SER A 203 -16.78 27.41 -39.29
CA SER A 203 -17.90 27.40 -40.26
C SER A 203 -19.22 26.85 -39.69
N GLY A 204 -19.17 25.97 -38.68
CA GLY A 204 -20.35 25.30 -38.14
C GLY A 204 -21.11 24.42 -39.14
N SER A 205 -20.52 24.13 -40.30
CA SER A 205 -21.14 23.36 -41.37
C SER A 205 -20.78 21.89 -41.28
N TYR A 206 -21.80 21.03 -41.15
CA TYR A 206 -21.67 19.56 -41.19
C TYR A 206 -20.99 19.06 -42.47
N ASN A 207 -20.97 19.88 -43.54
CA ASN A 207 -20.43 19.46 -44.82
C ASN A 207 -18.91 19.42 -44.91
N ASP A 208 -18.20 19.98 -43.92
CA ASP A 208 -16.75 20.16 -43.95
C ASP A 208 -15.98 18.99 -43.30
N LEU A 209 -16.69 17.99 -42.78
CA LEU A 209 -16.09 16.75 -42.25
C LEU A 209 -15.67 15.80 -43.38
N LYS A 210 -14.44 15.29 -43.34
CA LYS A 210 -14.04 14.11 -44.12
C LYS A 210 -14.36 12.83 -43.33
N ASP A 211 -14.79 11.80 -44.06
CA ASP A 211 -15.28 10.50 -43.57
C ASP A 211 -16.64 10.56 -42.85
N LYS A 212 -17.64 11.10 -43.56
CA LYS A 212 -19.04 11.11 -43.10
C LYS A 212 -19.62 9.68 -43.12
N PRO A 213 -20.30 9.24 -42.05
CA PRO A 213 -21.22 8.11 -42.14
C PRO A 213 -22.31 8.42 -43.16
N VAL A 214 -22.66 7.45 -44.01
CA VAL A 214 -23.78 7.60 -44.95
C VAL A 214 -25.06 7.67 -44.12
N LEU A 215 -25.68 8.85 -44.08
CA LEU A 215 -26.98 9.02 -43.45
C LEU A 215 -28.05 8.31 -44.30
N PHE A 216 -28.81 7.43 -43.66
CA PHE A 216 -30.06 6.87 -44.17
C PHE A 216 -30.95 8.02 -44.65
N ASP A 217 -31.32 8.00 -45.93
CA ASP A 217 -32.11 9.06 -46.59
C ASP A 217 -33.61 9.01 -46.25
N GLY A 218 -33.99 8.09 -45.35
CA GLY A 218 -35.37 7.91 -44.90
C GLY A 218 -36.26 7.19 -45.91
N GLN A 219 -35.75 6.78 -47.08
CA GLN A 219 -36.53 6.02 -48.05
C GLN A 219 -36.31 4.52 -47.87
N TYR A 220 -37.39 3.75 -47.72
CA TYR A 220 -37.29 2.29 -47.56
C TYR A 220 -36.58 1.60 -48.74
N SER A 221 -36.64 2.19 -49.94
CA SER A 221 -36.01 1.70 -51.16
C SER A 221 -34.48 1.81 -51.21
N SER A 222 -33.86 2.51 -50.27
CA SER A 222 -32.39 2.66 -50.20
C SER A 222 -31.72 1.62 -49.28
N LEU A 223 -32.51 0.74 -48.65
CA LEU A 223 -32.03 -0.36 -47.80
C LEU A 223 -31.76 -1.62 -48.65
N GLU A 224 -30.55 -2.18 -48.55
CA GLU A 224 -30.26 -3.50 -49.12
C GLU A 224 -30.79 -4.62 -48.18
N GLY A 225 -31.47 -5.63 -48.75
CA GLY A 225 -31.90 -6.83 -48.01
C GLY A 225 -33.33 -6.83 -47.48
N THR A 226 -34.22 -5.97 -47.96
CA THR A 226 -35.63 -5.92 -47.52
C THR A 226 -36.50 -7.01 -48.18
N PRO A 227 -37.55 -7.52 -47.50
CA PRO A 227 -38.52 -8.45 -48.10
C PRO A 227 -39.36 -7.81 -49.21
N ASP A 228 -39.68 -8.57 -50.27
CA ASP A 228 -40.57 -8.14 -51.35
C ASP A 228 -42.00 -7.91 -50.82
N ILE A 229 -42.54 -6.70 -50.98
CA ILE A 229 -43.93 -6.37 -50.66
C ILE A 229 -44.78 -6.60 -51.93
N PRO A 230 -45.84 -7.45 -51.88
CA PRO A 230 -46.72 -7.68 -53.03
C PRO A 230 -47.43 -6.40 -53.49
N ALA A 231 -47.59 -6.27 -54.80
CA ALA A 231 -48.01 -5.06 -55.53
C ALA A 231 -49.48 -4.61 -55.36
N ASP A 232 -50.14 -4.90 -54.24
CA ASP A 232 -51.59 -4.66 -54.05
C ASP A 232 -51.94 -3.74 -52.86
N ILE A 233 -51.07 -2.79 -52.52
CA ILE A 233 -51.45 -1.65 -51.64
C ILE A 233 -51.03 -0.35 -52.31
N ALA A 234 -51.52 -0.15 -53.53
CA ALA A 234 -51.47 1.13 -54.22
C ALA A 234 -52.88 1.75 -54.27
N ASP A 235 -53.47 2.01 -53.10
CA ASP A 235 -54.60 2.93 -52.98
C ASP A 235 -54.78 3.42 -51.53
N LEU A 236 -54.02 4.44 -51.14
CA LEU A 236 -54.35 5.30 -49.99
C LEU A 236 -53.95 6.75 -50.30
N SER A 237 -54.38 7.25 -51.46
CA SER A 237 -54.30 8.68 -51.75
C SER A 237 -55.57 9.18 -52.43
N ASP A 238 -56.68 9.25 -51.68
CA ASP A 238 -57.70 10.31 -51.76
C ASP A 238 -58.68 10.16 -50.59
N ASP A 239 -59.15 11.29 -50.03
CA ASP A 239 -60.27 11.49 -49.08
C ASP A 239 -60.41 10.42 -47.98
N ASP A 240 -59.91 10.61 -46.76
CA ASP A 240 -60.68 11.32 -45.73
C ASP A 240 -59.78 11.71 -44.54
N GLY A 241 -59.48 13.00 -44.41
CA GLY A 241 -59.63 13.74 -43.15
C GLY A 241 -58.93 13.33 -41.84
N LEU A 242 -57.87 12.52 -41.80
CA LEU A 242 -57.23 12.18 -40.51
C LEU A 242 -55.72 11.96 -40.60
N LEU A 243 -54.88 13.01 -40.52
CA LEU A 243 -53.52 12.88 -39.99
C LEU A 243 -53.08 14.16 -39.25
N PHE A 244 -52.75 13.96 -37.97
CA PHE A 244 -52.26 14.89 -36.96
C PHE A 244 -50.96 15.59 -37.39
N ASP A 245 -50.94 16.93 -37.34
CA ASP A 245 -49.82 17.79 -37.81
C ASP A 245 -48.70 18.00 -36.77
N GLY A 246 -48.78 17.33 -35.62
CA GLY A 246 -47.77 17.40 -34.57
C GLY A 246 -47.88 18.62 -33.65
N ASP A 247 -48.91 19.47 -33.78
CA ASP A 247 -49.29 20.46 -32.76
C ASP A 247 -50.52 19.97 -31.98
N TYR A 248 -50.38 19.81 -30.65
CA TYR A 248 -51.46 19.29 -29.80
C TYR A 248 -52.71 20.20 -29.78
N ASN A 249 -52.56 21.48 -30.13
CA ASN A 249 -53.67 22.46 -30.08
C ASN A 249 -54.44 22.62 -31.41
N SER A 250 -54.06 21.90 -32.48
CA SER A 250 -54.72 21.97 -33.80
C SER A 250 -55.86 20.96 -34.00
N LEU A 251 -56.16 20.14 -32.98
CA LEU A 251 -57.24 19.16 -33.01
C LEU A 251 -58.61 19.84 -32.79
N ASP A 252 -59.42 19.93 -33.85
CA ASP A 252 -60.85 20.29 -33.79
C ASP A 252 -61.67 19.13 -33.21
N ASN A 253 -61.45 18.82 -31.93
CA ASN A 253 -62.30 18.09 -30.98
C ASN A 253 -61.53 17.81 -29.68
N LEU A 254 -60.81 18.82 -29.16
CA LEU A 254 -60.24 18.73 -27.83
C LEU A 254 -61.38 18.69 -26.80
N PRO A 255 -61.45 17.66 -25.93
CA PRO A 255 -62.37 17.66 -24.82
C PRO A 255 -61.95 18.80 -23.87
N VAL A 256 -62.82 19.80 -23.74
CA VAL A 256 -62.75 20.72 -22.62
C VAL A 256 -63.03 19.90 -21.37
N LEU A 257 -62.06 19.79 -20.45
CA LEU A 257 -62.34 19.38 -19.09
C LEU A 257 -63.19 20.48 -18.44
N ASN A 258 -64.51 20.40 -18.66
CA ASN A 258 -65.48 21.06 -17.81
C ASN A 258 -65.60 20.19 -16.56
N THR A 259 -64.97 20.62 -15.48
CA THR A 259 -65.02 19.92 -14.18
C THR A 259 -66.39 20.02 -13.49
N ASP A 260 -67.39 20.63 -14.13
CA ASP A 260 -68.69 20.89 -13.50
C ASP A 260 -69.86 20.07 -14.10
N ASP A 261 -69.63 19.19 -15.09
CA ASP A 261 -70.73 18.49 -15.81
C ASP A 261 -70.85 16.97 -15.52
N TRP A 262 -70.03 16.38 -14.64
CA TRP A 262 -70.14 14.96 -14.30
C TRP A 262 -71.13 14.67 -13.16
N ASP A 263 -71.35 15.65 -12.29
CA ASP A 263 -72.18 15.49 -11.08
C ASP A 263 -73.69 15.67 -11.34
N GLU A 264 -74.10 16.34 -12.44
CA GLU A 264 -75.52 16.61 -12.72
C GLU A 264 -76.19 15.53 -13.61
N ALA A 265 -75.43 14.66 -14.29
CA ALA A 265 -76.00 13.64 -15.18
C ALA A 265 -76.55 12.40 -14.45
N HIS A 266 -76.07 12.08 -13.24
CA HIS A 266 -76.42 10.83 -12.54
C HIS A 266 -76.82 10.98 -11.06
N SER A 267 -76.87 12.21 -10.51
CA SER A 267 -77.23 12.49 -9.11
C SER A 267 -76.34 11.77 -8.07
N TRP A 268 -75.06 11.57 -8.37
CA TRP A 268 -74.08 10.96 -7.47
C TRP A 268 -73.23 12.07 -6.87
N GLY A 269 -73.55 12.51 -5.65
CA GLY A 269 -72.93 13.68 -5.02
C GLY A 269 -71.40 13.65 -4.90
N ASP A 270 -70.85 14.83 -4.58
CA ASP A 270 -69.44 15.23 -4.51
C ASP A 270 -68.45 14.17 -3.97
N HIS A 271 -67.48 13.78 -4.82
CA HIS A 271 -66.41 12.80 -4.54
C HIS A 271 -65.03 13.42 -4.22
N SER A 272 -64.96 14.69 -3.81
CA SER A 272 -63.68 15.34 -3.45
C SER A 272 -63.08 14.93 -2.09
N ALA A 273 -63.53 13.85 -1.46
CA ALA A 273 -63.00 13.37 -0.17
C ALA A 273 -62.23 12.05 -0.30
N GLU A 274 -60.95 12.07 0.10
CA GLU A 274 -60.09 10.90 0.26
C GLU A 274 -60.80 9.81 1.09
N GLY A 275 -60.96 8.59 0.54
CA GLY A 275 -61.38 7.43 1.33
C GLY A 275 -62.29 6.39 0.66
N TYR A 276 -62.72 6.55 -0.58
CA TYR A 276 -63.51 5.52 -1.28
C TYR A 276 -62.59 4.54 -2.01
N ILE A 277 -62.26 3.42 -1.37
CA ILE A 277 -62.20 2.03 -1.88
C ILE A 277 -61.66 1.19 -0.71
N ILE A 278 -62.49 0.97 0.30
CA ILE A 278 -62.39 -0.23 1.14
C ILE A 278 -63.81 -0.51 1.65
N LEU A 279 -64.48 -1.50 1.03
CA LEU A 279 -65.50 -2.41 1.57
C LEU A 279 -66.54 -2.81 0.49
N GLU A 280 -66.55 -4.11 0.21
CA GLU A 280 -67.43 -4.88 -0.68
C GLU A 280 -68.92 -4.77 -0.33
N SER A 281 -69.58 -3.67 -0.73
CA SER A 281 -71.05 -3.60 -0.69
C SER A 281 -71.65 -2.70 -1.76
N ASP A 282 -70.99 -2.62 -2.91
CA ASP A 282 -71.57 -2.03 -4.12
C ASP A 282 -72.49 -3.06 -4.81
N PRO A 283 -73.80 -2.78 -4.97
CA PRO A 283 -74.74 -3.66 -5.64
C PRO A 283 -74.36 -3.96 -7.10
N PHE A 284 -73.64 -3.05 -7.78
CA PHE A 284 -73.18 -3.24 -9.15
C PHE A 284 -72.05 -4.27 -9.24
N PHE A 285 -71.22 -4.36 -8.20
CA PHE A 285 -70.08 -5.27 -8.14
C PHE A 285 -70.50 -6.71 -7.80
N THR A 286 -71.48 -6.89 -6.92
CA THR A 286 -72.01 -8.23 -6.55
C THR A 286 -72.94 -8.83 -7.62
N GLU A 287 -73.53 -7.99 -8.48
CA GLU A 287 -74.32 -8.46 -9.62
C GLU A 287 -73.44 -8.94 -10.78
N ASN A 288 -72.23 -8.39 -10.95
CA ASN A 288 -71.36 -8.66 -12.11
C ASN A 288 -70.07 -9.45 -11.82
N PHE A 289 -69.70 -9.65 -10.55
CA PHE A 289 -68.46 -10.36 -10.17
C PHE A 289 -68.70 -11.33 -8.98
N ASP A 290 -68.09 -12.52 -9.04
CA ASP A 290 -68.00 -13.47 -7.92
C ASP A 290 -66.52 -13.66 -7.52
N PHE A 291 -66.14 -13.03 -6.40
CA PHE A 291 -64.78 -13.03 -5.86
C PHE A 291 -64.55 -14.07 -4.77
N THR A 292 -65.48 -14.99 -4.56
CA THR A 292 -65.38 -15.98 -3.48
C THR A 292 -64.14 -16.86 -3.69
N GLY A 293 -63.10 -16.64 -2.88
CA GLY A 293 -61.83 -17.39 -2.96
C GLY A 293 -60.80 -16.85 -3.98
N VAL A 294 -60.98 -15.64 -4.51
CA VAL A 294 -60.03 -14.93 -5.39
C VAL A 294 -58.95 -14.22 -4.57
N THR A 295 -57.70 -14.28 -5.03
CA THR A 295 -56.50 -13.62 -4.48
C THR A 295 -55.85 -12.73 -5.55
N GLU A 296 -54.90 -11.88 -5.14
CA GLU A 296 -54.35 -10.76 -5.93
C GLU A 296 -53.67 -11.15 -7.28
N ASN A 297 -53.54 -12.43 -7.61
CA ASN A 297 -52.95 -12.88 -8.88
C ASN A 297 -53.79 -13.95 -9.61
N ASP A 298 -55.06 -14.12 -9.23
CA ASP A 298 -55.95 -15.06 -9.89
C ASP A 298 -56.50 -14.47 -11.20
N LEU A 299 -56.45 -15.24 -12.28
CA LEU A 299 -57.09 -14.87 -13.54
C LEU A 299 -58.62 -14.97 -13.39
N LEU A 300 -59.36 -14.05 -14.04
CA LEU A 300 -60.82 -14.04 -14.03
C LEU A 300 -61.37 -14.29 -15.44
N ARG A 301 -62.50 -14.99 -15.52
CA ARG A 301 -63.22 -15.29 -16.76
C ARG A 301 -64.68 -14.88 -16.62
N PHE A 302 -65.26 -14.33 -17.69
CA PHE A 302 -66.69 -14.09 -17.80
C PHE A 302 -67.42 -15.36 -18.24
N ASP A 303 -68.45 -15.78 -17.50
CA ASP A 303 -69.23 -17.00 -17.79
C ASP A 303 -70.50 -16.75 -18.63
N GLY A 304 -70.79 -15.48 -18.92
CA GLY A 304 -72.00 -15.03 -19.62
C GLY A 304 -72.95 -14.24 -18.72
N GLU A 305 -72.80 -14.32 -17.39
CA GLU A 305 -73.56 -13.54 -16.43
C GLU A 305 -72.65 -12.79 -15.44
N LYS A 306 -71.52 -13.36 -15.01
CA LYS A 306 -70.56 -12.76 -14.06
C LYS A 306 -69.10 -13.08 -14.39
N TRP A 307 -68.18 -12.27 -13.84
CA TRP A 307 -66.75 -12.56 -13.81
C TRP A 307 -66.37 -13.40 -12.60
N MET A 308 -65.70 -14.54 -12.80
CA MET A 308 -65.39 -15.52 -11.76
C MET A 308 -63.95 -16.05 -11.87
N LYS A 309 -63.41 -16.61 -10.76
CA LYS A 309 -62.06 -17.18 -10.67
C LYS A 309 -61.80 -18.25 -11.73
N PHE A 310 -60.73 -18.12 -12.50
CA PHE A 310 -60.27 -19.11 -13.46
C PHE A 310 -59.29 -20.07 -12.78
N THR A 311 -59.78 -21.22 -12.31
CA THR A 311 -58.94 -22.32 -11.83
C THR A 311 -58.73 -23.37 -12.94
N PRO A 312 -57.49 -23.85 -13.18
CA PRO A 312 -57.21 -24.89 -14.18
C PRO A 312 -57.98 -26.21 -13.95
N ASP A 313 -58.44 -26.45 -12.73
CA ASP A 313 -59.18 -27.66 -12.34
C ASP A 313 -60.47 -27.88 -13.13
N PHE A 314 -61.06 -26.84 -13.75
CA PHE A 314 -62.24 -27.00 -14.60
C PHE A 314 -61.97 -27.80 -15.89
N LEU A 315 -60.69 -27.95 -16.29
CA LEU A 315 -60.33 -28.87 -17.37
C LEU A 315 -60.33 -30.33 -16.91
N THR A 316 -60.21 -30.62 -15.61
CA THR A 316 -60.25 -32.02 -15.13
C THR A 316 -61.65 -32.60 -15.02
N GLU A 317 -62.70 -31.77 -15.00
CA GLU A 317 -64.09 -32.23 -14.99
C GLU A 317 -64.69 -32.42 -16.40
N TYR A 318 -63.98 -31.99 -17.46
CA TYR A 318 -64.40 -32.18 -18.86
C TYR A 318 -63.30 -32.75 -19.77
N ILE A 319 -62.28 -33.38 -19.19
CA ILE A 319 -61.34 -34.23 -19.91
C ILE A 319 -61.67 -35.68 -19.57
N GLU A 320 -62.83 -36.14 -20.04
CA GLU A 320 -62.91 -37.54 -20.44
C GLU A 320 -62.17 -37.61 -21.78
N ILE A 321 -60.87 -37.92 -21.76
CA ILE A 321 -60.19 -38.37 -22.99
C ILE A 321 -60.76 -39.74 -23.30
N GLN A 322 -61.94 -39.77 -23.92
CA GLN A 322 -62.38 -40.93 -24.66
C GLN A 322 -61.43 -41.04 -25.85
N ASN A 323 -60.34 -41.79 -25.64
CA ASN A 323 -59.47 -42.23 -26.71
C ASN A 323 -60.34 -43.02 -27.70
N LEU A 324 -60.15 -42.81 -29.01
CA LEU A 324 -60.93 -43.45 -30.07
C LEU A 324 -61.01 -44.98 -29.88
N GLY A 325 -59.96 -45.61 -29.34
CA GLY A 325 -59.93 -47.03 -28.98
C GLY A 325 -60.89 -47.43 -27.85
N ASP A 326 -61.17 -46.55 -26.90
CA ASP A 326 -62.09 -46.79 -25.78
C ASP A 326 -63.56 -46.56 -26.22
N VAL A 327 -63.81 -45.57 -27.09
CA VAL A 327 -65.12 -45.36 -27.76
C VAL A 327 -65.48 -46.56 -28.63
N LEU A 328 -64.50 -47.09 -29.38
CA LEU A 328 -64.67 -48.26 -30.25
C LEU A 328 -64.91 -49.56 -29.46
N ALA A 329 -64.48 -49.63 -28.19
CA ALA A 329 -64.62 -50.81 -27.34
C ALA A 329 -65.99 -50.92 -26.64
N LEU A 330 -66.73 -49.82 -26.49
CA LEU A 330 -68.04 -49.77 -25.81
C LEU A 330 -69.23 -50.18 -26.71
N GLY A 331 -69.00 -50.40 -28.01
CA GLY A 331 -70.02 -50.75 -28.99
C GLY A 331 -70.62 -49.50 -29.65
N ASN A 332 -70.56 -49.45 -30.98
CA ASN A 332 -70.99 -48.32 -31.83
C ASN A 332 -72.52 -48.27 -32.07
N ASP A 333 -73.31 -48.49 -31.02
CA ASP A 333 -74.77 -48.47 -31.06
C ASP A 333 -75.30 -47.06 -30.79
N GLY A 334 -75.66 -46.35 -31.87
CA GLY A 334 -76.57 -45.22 -31.81
C GLY A 334 -77.99 -45.68 -32.12
N ASN A 335 -78.73 -46.15 -31.11
CA ASN A 335 -80.14 -46.51 -31.23
C ASN A 335 -80.40 -47.67 -32.23
N SER A 336 -79.59 -48.73 -32.15
CA SER A 336 -79.61 -49.94 -33.01
C SER A 336 -79.14 -49.76 -34.46
N VAL A 337 -78.42 -48.68 -34.77
CA VAL A 337 -77.74 -48.49 -36.07
C VAL A 337 -76.22 -48.45 -35.83
N GLN A 338 -75.47 -49.34 -36.50
CA GLN A 338 -74.01 -49.35 -36.42
C GLN A 338 -73.40 -48.30 -37.35
N ILE A 339 -72.64 -47.36 -36.78
CA ILE A 339 -71.77 -46.42 -37.51
C ILE A 339 -70.71 -47.24 -38.27
N LYS A 340 -70.60 -47.07 -39.60
CA LYS A 340 -69.60 -47.73 -40.45
C LYS A 340 -68.63 -46.68 -41.03
N ASN A 341 -67.35 -47.03 -41.14
CA ASN A 341 -66.27 -46.20 -41.70
C ASN A 341 -66.00 -44.89 -40.94
N ILE A 342 -65.62 -44.97 -39.67
CA ILE A 342 -65.28 -43.80 -38.81
C ILE A 342 -64.20 -42.87 -39.40
N ALA A 343 -63.30 -43.41 -40.24
CA ALA A 343 -62.28 -42.60 -40.92
C ALA A 343 -62.82 -41.82 -42.13
N ASP A 344 -63.89 -42.30 -42.77
CA ASP A 344 -64.49 -41.74 -44.00
C ASP A 344 -65.99 -42.09 -44.06
N PRO A 345 -66.83 -41.39 -43.26
CA PRO A 345 -68.24 -41.75 -43.10
C PRO A 345 -69.02 -41.44 -44.39
N THR A 346 -69.75 -42.45 -44.89
CA THR A 346 -70.54 -42.36 -46.13
C THR A 346 -72.02 -42.00 -45.90
N ASP A 347 -72.46 -41.95 -44.64
CA ASP A 347 -73.81 -41.55 -44.24
C ASP A 347 -73.80 -40.10 -43.74
N ASP A 348 -74.79 -39.32 -44.14
CA ASP A 348 -74.87 -37.87 -43.87
C ASP A 348 -74.87 -37.55 -42.36
N TYR A 349 -75.42 -38.43 -41.51
CA TYR A 349 -75.45 -38.23 -40.05
C TYR A 349 -74.09 -38.51 -39.38
N ASP A 350 -73.36 -39.51 -39.87
CA ASP A 350 -72.03 -39.87 -39.37
C ASP A 350 -70.99 -38.81 -39.80
N ALA A 351 -71.13 -38.27 -41.02
CA ALA A 351 -70.32 -37.17 -41.53
C ALA A 351 -70.53 -35.88 -40.72
N ALA A 352 -71.77 -35.56 -40.33
CA ALA A 352 -72.07 -34.41 -39.48
C ALA A 352 -71.47 -34.55 -38.07
N THR A 353 -71.48 -35.76 -37.50
CA THR A 353 -70.89 -36.04 -36.19
C THR A 353 -69.37 -35.90 -36.21
N LYS A 354 -68.70 -36.46 -37.24
CA LYS A 354 -67.25 -36.29 -37.43
C LYS A 354 -66.87 -34.82 -37.61
N ALA A 355 -67.60 -34.06 -38.42
CA ALA A 355 -67.35 -32.64 -38.63
C ALA A 355 -67.47 -31.82 -37.34
N TYR A 356 -68.39 -32.18 -36.44
CA TYR A 356 -68.51 -31.55 -35.13
C TYR A 356 -67.32 -31.87 -34.20
N VAL A 357 -66.87 -33.12 -34.18
CA VAL A 357 -65.69 -33.55 -33.40
C VAL A 357 -64.40 -32.91 -33.92
N ASP A 358 -64.17 -32.94 -35.24
CA ASP A 358 -63.01 -32.29 -35.87
C ASP A 358 -62.98 -30.77 -35.58
N LEU A 359 -64.16 -30.12 -35.59
CA LEU A 359 -64.30 -28.70 -35.25
C LEU A 359 -63.96 -28.44 -33.77
N LEU A 360 -64.40 -29.31 -32.86
CA LEU A 360 -64.07 -29.21 -31.44
C LEU A 360 -62.56 -29.41 -31.21
N GLU A 361 -61.95 -30.41 -31.85
CA GLU A 361 -60.51 -30.66 -31.78
C GLU A 361 -59.71 -29.46 -32.31
N THR A 362 -60.14 -28.88 -33.43
CA THR A 362 -59.53 -27.66 -33.99
C THR A 362 -59.62 -26.49 -33.00
N LYS A 363 -60.76 -26.29 -32.34
CA LYS A 363 -60.95 -25.23 -31.33
C LYS A 363 -60.09 -25.46 -30.09
N VAL A 364 -59.98 -26.69 -29.62
CA VAL A 364 -59.12 -27.05 -28.48
C VAL A 364 -57.65 -26.80 -28.81
N ASN A 365 -57.19 -27.23 -29.99
CA ASN A 365 -55.81 -27.01 -30.44
C ASN A 365 -55.50 -25.52 -30.63
N ALA A 366 -56.45 -24.73 -31.15
CA ALA A 366 -56.29 -23.28 -31.24
C ALA A 366 -56.21 -22.61 -29.87
N LEU A 367 -56.96 -23.10 -28.87
CA LEU A 367 -56.91 -22.60 -27.50
C LEU A 367 -55.60 -22.97 -26.78
N LEU A 368 -55.07 -24.17 -27.03
CA LEU A 368 -53.75 -24.62 -26.55
C LEU A 368 -52.62 -23.76 -27.15
N ALA A 369 -52.62 -23.54 -28.47
CA ALA A 369 -51.65 -22.67 -29.13
C ALA A 369 -51.72 -21.23 -28.62
N TYR A 370 -52.93 -20.73 -28.35
CA TYR A 370 -53.13 -19.42 -27.72
C TYR A 370 -52.54 -19.40 -26.29
N TYR A 371 -52.77 -20.42 -25.46
CA TYR A 371 -52.20 -20.49 -24.11
C TYR A 371 -50.67 -20.60 -24.09
N GLU A 372 -50.09 -21.40 -24.99
CA GLU A 372 -48.64 -21.50 -25.16
C GLU A 372 -48.02 -20.16 -25.59
N SER A 373 -48.76 -19.33 -26.34
CA SER A 373 -48.29 -18.00 -26.75
C SER A 373 -48.13 -16.98 -25.61
N PHE A 374 -48.62 -17.27 -24.40
CA PHE A 374 -48.43 -16.41 -23.21
C PHE A 374 -47.25 -16.83 -22.32
N GLN A 375 -46.58 -17.94 -22.63
CA GLN A 375 -45.41 -18.40 -21.88
C GLN A 375 -44.17 -17.57 -22.27
N ASN A 376 -43.62 -16.85 -21.31
CA ASN A 376 -42.46 -15.97 -21.50
C ASN A 376 -41.32 -16.37 -20.57
N PRO A 377 -40.05 -16.08 -20.90
CA PRO A 377 -38.96 -16.21 -19.93
C PRO A 377 -39.22 -15.35 -18.68
N PRO A 378 -38.67 -15.72 -17.51
CA PRO A 378 -38.88 -14.97 -16.27
C PRO A 378 -38.44 -13.50 -16.35
N LEU A 379 -39.12 -12.62 -15.62
CA LEU A 379 -38.66 -11.24 -15.44
C LEU A 379 -37.82 -11.13 -14.17
N VAL A 380 -36.57 -10.68 -14.30
CA VAL A 380 -35.58 -10.66 -13.22
C VAL A 380 -34.92 -9.28 -13.14
N THR A 381 -34.53 -8.85 -11.95
CA THR A 381 -33.65 -7.69 -11.74
C THR A 381 -32.38 -8.11 -10.99
N THR A 382 -31.26 -7.45 -11.28
CA THR A 382 -29.97 -7.75 -10.62
C THR A 382 -29.76 -6.83 -9.44
N ALA A 383 -29.45 -7.41 -8.27
CA ALA A 383 -29.15 -6.66 -7.05
C ALA A 383 -27.73 -6.08 -7.08
N ALA A 384 -27.53 -4.96 -6.38
CA ALA A 384 -26.23 -4.28 -6.30
C ALA A 384 -25.12 -5.22 -5.80
N ILE A 385 -23.91 -5.05 -6.34
CA ILE A 385 -22.73 -5.80 -5.89
C ILE A 385 -22.24 -5.23 -4.56
N SER A 386 -21.84 -6.09 -3.64
CA SER A 386 -21.26 -5.72 -2.36
C SER A 386 -20.17 -6.71 -1.91
N ALA A 387 -19.52 -6.43 -0.77
CA ALA A 387 -18.51 -7.32 -0.15
C ALA A 387 -17.44 -7.84 -1.14
N ILE A 388 -16.93 -6.94 -2.00
CA ILE A 388 -15.93 -7.27 -3.01
C ILE A 388 -14.57 -7.50 -2.32
N THR A 389 -13.97 -8.66 -2.59
CA THR A 389 -12.60 -9.01 -2.20
C THR A 389 -11.72 -9.15 -3.45
N ASP A 390 -10.51 -9.68 -3.30
CA ASP A 390 -9.63 -10.04 -4.41
C ASP A 390 -10.11 -11.28 -5.18
N ILE A 391 -10.91 -12.16 -4.54
CA ILE A 391 -11.33 -13.45 -5.11
C ILE A 391 -12.84 -13.76 -4.99
N THR A 392 -13.61 -12.91 -4.31
CA THR A 392 -15.06 -13.07 -4.10
C THR A 392 -15.84 -11.75 -4.20
N ALA A 393 -17.16 -11.84 -4.41
CA ALA A 393 -18.09 -10.72 -4.27
C ALA A 393 -19.50 -11.24 -3.95
N LEU A 394 -20.38 -10.39 -3.40
CA LEU A 394 -21.80 -10.71 -3.21
C LEU A 394 -22.67 -9.97 -4.23
N SER A 395 -23.67 -10.65 -4.78
CA SER A 395 -24.72 -10.07 -5.61
C SER A 395 -26.00 -10.89 -5.46
N GLY A 396 -26.95 -10.75 -6.37
CA GLY A 396 -28.22 -11.47 -6.31
C GLY A 396 -29.23 -10.86 -7.25
N GLY A 397 -30.51 -11.04 -6.94
CA GLY A 397 -31.57 -10.47 -7.75
C GLY A 397 -32.95 -10.67 -7.18
N ILE A 398 -33.95 -10.20 -7.92
CA ILE A 398 -35.35 -10.40 -7.62
C ILE A 398 -36.01 -11.02 -8.85
N VAL A 399 -36.62 -12.19 -8.69
CA VAL A 399 -37.49 -12.76 -9.72
C VAL A 399 -38.88 -12.15 -9.54
N LEU A 400 -39.25 -11.23 -10.43
CA LEU A 400 -40.48 -10.44 -10.37
C LEU A 400 -41.68 -11.18 -10.93
N ASN A 401 -41.48 -11.97 -11.99
CA ASN A 401 -42.53 -12.72 -12.66
C ASN A 401 -41.96 -14.04 -13.21
N ASN A 402 -42.73 -15.12 -13.09
CA ASN A 402 -42.35 -16.46 -13.54
C ASN A 402 -42.67 -16.71 -15.03
N GLY A 403 -43.29 -15.77 -15.72
CA GLY A 403 -43.58 -15.86 -17.15
C GLY A 403 -44.62 -16.92 -17.52
N GLY A 404 -45.45 -17.35 -16.55
CA GLY A 404 -46.56 -18.28 -16.78
C GLY A 404 -46.28 -19.75 -16.45
N THR A 405 -45.05 -20.10 -16.06
CA THR A 405 -44.64 -21.46 -15.64
C THR A 405 -43.70 -21.40 -14.45
N ASP A 406 -43.55 -22.51 -13.73
CA ASP A 406 -42.72 -22.57 -12.52
C ASP A 406 -41.24 -22.29 -12.80
N ILE A 407 -40.61 -21.55 -11.88
CA ILE A 407 -39.16 -21.31 -11.90
C ILE A 407 -38.43 -22.59 -11.53
N THR A 408 -37.58 -23.09 -12.42
CA THR A 408 -36.79 -24.32 -12.24
C THR A 408 -35.37 -24.06 -11.76
N ALA A 409 -34.83 -22.85 -11.98
CA ALA A 409 -33.52 -22.40 -11.46
C ALA A 409 -33.48 -20.87 -11.33
N ARG A 410 -32.63 -20.34 -10.45
CA ARG A 410 -32.26 -18.91 -10.39
C ARG A 410 -30.88 -18.73 -9.77
N GLY A 411 -30.24 -17.60 -10.02
CA GLY A 411 -28.93 -17.27 -9.46
C GLY A 411 -28.32 -16.02 -10.09
N VAL A 412 -27.01 -15.86 -9.97
CA VAL A 412 -26.24 -14.85 -10.70
C VAL A 412 -25.24 -15.53 -11.62
N VAL A 413 -24.97 -14.89 -12.76
CA VAL A 413 -24.01 -15.32 -13.76
C VAL A 413 -23.03 -14.18 -14.05
N TRP A 414 -21.75 -14.50 -14.21
CA TRP A 414 -20.70 -13.50 -14.40
C TRP A 414 -19.65 -13.89 -15.44
N HIS A 415 -19.05 -12.87 -16.06
CA HIS A 415 -17.97 -12.99 -17.04
C HIS A 415 -17.11 -11.71 -17.01
N THR A 416 -15.92 -11.75 -17.60
CA THR A 416 -15.13 -10.55 -17.95
C THR A 416 -15.61 -9.85 -19.23
N GLU A 417 -16.66 -10.38 -19.87
CA GLU A 417 -17.28 -9.86 -21.09
C GLU A 417 -18.70 -9.42 -20.76
N GLU A 418 -19.22 -8.48 -21.53
CA GLU A 418 -20.57 -7.96 -21.34
C GLU A 418 -21.64 -9.01 -21.68
N LEU A 419 -22.82 -8.80 -21.09
CA LEU A 419 -24.05 -9.57 -21.19
C LEU A 419 -23.86 -11.06 -20.88
N PRO A 420 -23.31 -11.43 -19.70
CA PRO A 420 -23.12 -12.83 -19.33
C PRO A 420 -24.44 -13.61 -19.36
N THR A 421 -24.39 -14.84 -19.83
CA THR A 421 -25.51 -15.78 -19.91
C THR A 421 -25.11 -17.14 -19.36
N LEU A 422 -26.07 -18.03 -19.11
CA LEU A 422 -25.76 -19.40 -18.68
C LEU A 422 -24.93 -20.19 -19.70
N ASP A 423 -24.93 -19.78 -20.97
CA ASP A 423 -24.12 -20.39 -22.03
C ASP A 423 -22.76 -19.69 -22.23
N ASN A 424 -22.66 -18.40 -21.87
CA ASN A 424 -21.44 -17.60 -21.94
C ASN A 424 -21.10 -16.98 -20.58
N ASN A 425 -20.35 -17.72 -19.76
CA ASN A 425 -19.95 -17.30 -18.42
C ASN A 425 -18.60 -17.89 -18.01
N ILE A 426 -17.96 -17.22 -17.04
CA ILE A 426 -16.81 -17.75 -16.28
C ILE A 426 -17.30 -18.47 -15.03
N GLY A 427 -18.43 -18.06 -14.48
CA GLY A 427 -19.11 -18.77 -13.39
C GLY A 427 -20.56 -18.32 -13.22
N PHE A 428 -21.33 -19.17 -12.53
CA PHE A 428 -22.71 -18.88 -12.13
C PHE A 428 -23.05 -19.59 -10.82
N THR A 429 -24.08 -19.12 -10.13
CA THR A 429 -24.65 -19.77 -8.95
C THR A 429 -26.00 -20.41 -9.25
N ALA A 430 -26.42 -21.37 -8.43
CA ALA A 430 -27.77 -21.93 -8.44
C ALA A 430 -28.36 -21.85 -7.03
N ASN A 431 -29.35 -20.98 -6.87
CA ASN A 431 -30.10 -20.76 -5.63
C ASN A 431 -31.42 -21.57 -5.63
N GLN A 432 -32.17 -21.49 -4.52
CA GLN A 432 -33.51 -22.10 -4.41
C GLN A 432 -34.46 -21.58 -5.49
N THR A 433 -35.44 -22.37 -5.92
CA THR A 433 -36.43 -21.99 -6.95
C THR A 433 -37.48 -20.99 -6.45
N GLY A 434 -38.33 -20.50 -7.35
CA GLY A 434 -39.47 -19.63 -7.04
C GLY A 434 -39.22 -18.14 -7.20
N LEU A 435 -40.24 -17.34 -6.85
CA LEU A 435 -40.24 -15.88 -6.95
C LEU A 435 -39.50 -15.21 -5.78
N GLY A 436 -39.25 -13.91 -5.91
CA GLY A 436 -38.73 -13.07 -4.84
C GLY A 436 -37.21 -12.87 -4.85
N VAL A 437 -36.71 -12.34 -3.74
CA VAL A 437 -35.30 -11.92 -3.57
C VAL A 437 -34.41 -13.12 -3.32
N PHE A 438 -33.21 -13.10 -3.89
CA PHE A 438 -32.12 -14.03 -3.56
C PHE A 438 -30.78 -13.30 -3.57
N GLU A 439 -29.81 -13.86 -2.85
CA GLU A 439 -28.43 -13.42 -2.78
C GLU A 439 -27.51 -14.60 -3.09
N SER A 440 -26.37 -14.34 -3.74
CA SER A 440 -25.36 -15.34 -4.04
C SER A 440 -23.95 -14.77 -3.88
N GLU A 441 -23.03 -15.66 -3.53
CA GLU A 441 -21.60 -15.38 -3.48
C GLU A 441 -20.93 -15.81 -4.79
N LEU A 442 -20.27 -14.84 -5.45
CA LEU A 442 -19.38 -15.06 -6.57
C LEU A 442 -18.03 -15.49 -6.01
N THR A 443 -17.50 -16.61 -6.49
CA THR A 443 -16.21 -17.17 -6.04
C THR A 443 -15.31 -17.50 -7.23
N GLY A 444 -14.02 -17.71 -6.98
CA GLY A 444 -13.04 -18.03 -8.02
C GLY A 444 -12.72 -16.85 -8.93
N LEU A 445 -12.89 -15.62 -8.44
CA LEU A 445 -12.51 -14.42 -9.17
C LEU A 445 -11.00 -14.23 -9.15
N THR A 446 -10.47 -13.52 -10.14
CA THR A 446 -9.06 -13.15 -10.20
C THR A 446 -8.86 -11.74 -9.61
N PRO A 447 -7.80 -11.47 -8.84
CA PRO A 447 -7.49 -10.13 -8.34
C PRO A 447 -7.34 -9.08 -9.46
N GLU A 448 -7.61 -7.81 -9.16
CA GLU A 448 -7.50 -6.67 -10.09
C GLU A 448 -8.22 -6.87 -11.44
N THR A 449 -9.34 -7.60 -11.44
CA THR A 449 -10.04 -8.00 -12.66
C THR A 449 -11.46 -7.42 -12.68
N ASN A 450 -11.86 -6.89 -13.85
CA ASN A 450 -13.21 -6.37 -14.08
C ASN A 450 -14.16 -7.51 -14.47
N TYR A 451 -15.32 -7.55 -13.83
CA TYR A 451 -16.38 -8.52 -14.10
C TYR A 451 -17.72 -7.83 -14.33
N PHE A 452 -18.51 -8.41 -15.23
CA PHE A 452 -19.93 -8.13 -15.43
C PHE A 452 -20.76 -9.22 -14.79
N VAL A 453 -21.86 -8.86 -14.15
CA VAL A 453 -22.76 -9.79 -13.45
C VAL A 453 -24.23 -9.50 -13.80
N ARG A 454 -25.01 -10.57 -13.91
CA ARG A 454 -26.46 -10.53 -14.12
C ARG A 454 -27.16 -11.58 -13.27
N ALA A 455 -28.29 -11.23 -12.67
CA ALA A 455 -29.21 -12.20 -12.11
C ALA A 455 -29.89 -12.98 -13.25
N TYR A 456 -30.21 -14.25 -13.04
CA TYR A 456 -30.98 -15.06 -13.96
C TYR A 456 -32.06 -15.88 -13.24
N ALA A 457 -33.09 -16.27 -13.97
CA ALA A 457 -34.04 -17.31 -13.59
C ALA A 457 -34.51 -18.09 -14.83
N THR A 458 -34.82 -19.36 -14.64
CA THR A 458 -35.19 -20.29 -15.71
C THR A 458 -36.60 -20.83 -15.46
N ASN A 459 -37.42 -20.89 -16.49
CA ASN A 459 -38.68 -21.64 -16.52
C ASN A 459 -38.73 -22.52 -17.78
N THR A 460 -39.88 -23.09 -18.14
CA THR A 460 -40.01 -23.93 -19.34
C THR A 460 -39.94 -23.15 -20.64
N ALA A 461 -40.20 -21.84 -20.62
CA ALA A 461 -40.10 -20.96 -21.79
C ALA A 461 -38.66 -20.48 -22.06
N GLY A 462 -37.79 -20.49 -21.04
CA GLY A 462 -36.36 -20.21 -21.18
C GLY A 462 -35.74 -19.44 -20.01
N ASN A 463 -34.64 -18.74 -20.30
CA ASN A 463 -33.86 -17.99 -19.32
C ASN A 463 -34.21 -16.50 -19.36
N GLY A 464 -34.66 -15.98 -18.22
CA GLY A 464 -34.81 -14.58 -17.94
C GLY A 464 -33.55 -14.02 -17.29
N TYR A 465 -33.15 -12.81 -17.67
CA TYR A 465 -31.95 -12.17 -17.13
C TYR A 465 -32.23 -10.73 -16.67
N GLY A 466 -31.64 -10.35 -15.54
CA GLY A 466 -31.68 -8.99 -15.04
C GLY A 466 -30.79 -8.02 -15.82
N ASN A 467 -30.83 -6.76 -15.39
CA ASN A 467 -29.93 -5.71 -15.86
C ASN A 467 -28.47 -6.07 -15.54
N GLN A 468 -27.54 -5.69 -16.41
CA GLN A 468 -26.12 -5.87 -16.15
C GLN A 468 -25.61 -4.88 -15.10
N LEU A 469 -24.74 -5.37 -14.22
CA LEU A 469 -23.89 -4.56 -13.37
C LEU A 469 -22.42 -4.94 -13.59
N GLN A 470 -21.51 -4.07 -13.15
CA GLN A 470 -20.06 -4.29 -13.27
C GLN A 470 -19.34 -3.98 -11.96
N PHE A 471 -18.25 -4.69 -11.68
CA PHE A 471 -17.35 -4.41 -10.56
C PHE A 471 -15.91 -4.85 -10.86
N SER A 472 -14.96 -4.37 -10.07
CA SER A 472 -13.55 -4.78 -10.11
C SER A 472 -13.20 -5.44 -8.79
N THR A 473 -12.54 -6.60 -8.83
CA THR A 473 -11.96 -7.20 -7.63
C THR A 473 -10.82 -6.35 -7.06
N LEU A 474 -10.56 -6.52 -5.77
CA LEU A 474 -9.44 -5.84 -5.11
C LEU A 474 -8.10 -6.44 -5.56
N ALA A 475 -7.02 -5.71 -5.31
CA ALA A 475 -5.67 -6.25 -5.46
C ALA A 475 -5.42 -7.39 -4.47
N ALA A 476 -4.62 -8.37 -4.89
CA ALA A 476 -4.20 -9.44 -4.00
C ALA A 476 -3.46 -8.82 -2.79
N PRO A 477 -3.69 -9.32 -1.57
CA PRO A 477 -2.95 -8.86 -0.42
C PRO A 477 -1.44 -9.12 -0.64
N PRO A 478 -0.57 -8.17 -0.26
CA PRO A 478 0.87 -8.33 -0.46
C PRO A 478 1.39 -9.53 0.33
N THR A 479 2.24 -10.34 -0.30
CA THR A 479 2.93 -11.45 0.37
C THR A 479 3.89 -10.89 1.41
N THR A 480 3.86 -11.44 2.63
CA THR A 480 4.78 -11.05 3.72
C THR A 480 5.62 -12.22 4.19
N HIS A 481 6.88 -11.93 4.55
CA HIS A 481 7.82 -12.88 5.14
C HIS A 481 8.24 -12.43 6.55
N THR A 482 8.59 -13.40 7.39
CA THR A 482 8.98 -13.17 8.79
C THR A 482 10.48 -12.89 8.91
N LEU A 483 10.82 -11.80 9.58
CA LEU A 483 12.16 -11.51 10.09
C LEU A 483 12.22 -11.89 11.58
N ASN A 484 12.99 -12.92 11.89
CA ASN A 484 13.29 -13.33 13.26
C ASN A 484 14.61 -12.73 13.72
N LEU A 485 14.62 -12.15 14.92
CA LEU A 485 15.84 -11.63 15.56
C LEU A 485 16.10 -12.37 16.87
N ASN A 486 17.30 -12.89 17.03
CA ASN A 486 17.77 -13.58 18.22
C ASN A 486 18.90 -12.80 18.91
N VAL A 487 19.16 -13.13 20.18
CA VAL A 487 20.23 -12.55 21.01
C VAL A 487 21.13 -13.68 21.48
N SER A 488 22.45 -13.52 21.32
CA SER A 488 23.45 -14.48 21.78
C SER A 488 24.61 -13.78 22.50
N PRO A 489 25.02 -14.23 23.72
CA PRO A 489 24.34 -15.18 24.58
C PRO A 489 22.93 -14.72 24.99
N ALA A 490 22.09 -15.62 25.49
CA ALA A 490 20.79 -15.19 26.02
C ALA A 490 20.96 -14.14 27.12
N SER A 491 20.13 -13.09 27.10
CA SER A 491 20.15 -11.97 28.06
C SER A 491 21.36 -11.04 28.00
N SER A 492 22.22 -11.14 26.98
CA SER A 492 23.35 -10.22 26.78
C SER A 492 22.95 -8.87 26.14
N GLY A 493 21.74 -8.77 25.60
CA GLY A 493 21.21 -7.56 25.00
C GLY A 493 19.74 -7.70 24.59
N ALA A 494 19.25 -6.73 23.84
CA ALA A 494 17.92 -6.69 23.25
C ALA A 494 18.01 -6.37 21.75
N VAL A 495 17.03 -6.83 20.98
CA VAL A 495 16.92 -6.57 19.54
C VAL A 495 15.55 -5.98 19.20
N THR A 496 15.50 -5.10 18.20
CA THR A 496 14.27 -4.50 17.66
C THR A 496 14.22 -4.64 16.14
N GLY A 497 13.00 -4.64 15.57
CA GLY A 497 12.78 -4.76 14.12
C GLY A 497 12.32 -6.14 13.64
N ALA A 498 12.06 -7.10 14.54
CA ALA A 498 11.43 -8.37 14.17
C ALA A 498 9.95 -8.16 13.79
N GLY A 499 9.45 -8.94 12.83
CA GLY A 499 8.08 -8.80 12.35
C GLY A 499 7.82 -9.48 11.01
N ASN A 500 6.62 -9.27 10.46
CA ASN A 500 6.25 -9.68 9.12
C ASN A 500 6.27 -8.48 8.19
N TYR A 501 6.95 -8.62 7.05
CA TYR A 501 7.19 -7.53 6.12
C TYR A 501 6.99 -8.01 4.69
N SER A 502 6.52 -7.12 3.82
CA SER A 502 6.46 -7.40 2.39
C SER A 502 7.86 -7.57 1.78
N GLU A 503 7.94 -8.29 0.65
CA GLU A 503 9.17 -8.34 -0.14
C GLU A 503 9.66 -6.91 -0.45
N VAL A 504 10.98 -6.74 -0.56
CA VAL A 504 11.70 -5.46 -0.78
C VAL A 504 11.54 -4.39 0.31
N ALA A 505 10.80 -4.67 1.39
CA ALA A 505 10.74 -3.76 2.53
C ALA A 505 12.14 -3.58 3.15
N VAL A 506 12.52 -2.33 3.42
CA VAL A 506 13.75 -1.97 4.12
C VAL A 506 13.45 -1.82 5.60
N VAL A 507 13.89 -2.78 6.42
CA VAL A 507 13.56 -2.86 7.84
C VAL A 507 14.74 -2.40 8.69
N PRO A 508 14.61 -1.34 9.50
CA PRO A 508 15.64 -0.99 10.46
C PRO A 508 15.65 -2.00 11.61
N ILE A 509 16.83 -2.53 11.91
CA ILE A 509 17.06 -3.40 13.07
C ILE A 509 18.08 -2.76 13.99
N THR A 510 17.96 -3.01 15.30
CA THR A 510 18.93 -2.51 16.28
C THR A 510 19.19 -3.56 17.36
N ALA A 511 20.46 -3.71 17.73
CA ALA A 511 20.96 -4.51 18.82
C ALA A 511 21.47 -3.58 19.92
N THR A 512 20.86 -3.65 21.11
CA THR A 512 21.24 -2.85 22.28
C THR A 512 21.87 -3.78 23.31
N PRO A 513 23.17 -3.65 23.62
CA PRO A 513 23.80 -4.45 24.67
C PRO A 513 23.20 -4.15 26.04
N ASN A 514 23.12 -5.17 26.89
CA ASN A 514 22.85 -4.98 28.31
C ASN A 514 24.14 -4.55 29.04
N GLU A 515 23.99 -4.02 30.26
CA GLU A 515 25.13 -3.61 31.09
C GLU A 515 26.17 -4.75 31.21
N GLY A 516 27.44 -4.40 31.00
CA GLY A 516 28.55 -5.36 31.02
C GLY A 516 28.66 -6.22 29.76
N TYR A 517 27.97 -5.87 28.67
CA TYR A 517 28.14 -6.48 27.35
C TYR A 517 28.35 -5.42 26.27
N THR A 518 29.01 -5.81 25.19
CA THR A 518 29.11 -5.03 23.96
C THR A 518 28.65 -5.85 22.76
N PHE A 519 28.14 -5.17 21.74
CA PHE A 519 27.72 -5.79 20.49
C PHE A 519 28.95 -6.12 19.64
N VAL A 520 28.94 -7.29 19.01
CA VAL A 520 30.02 -7.77 18.15
C VAL A 520 29.59 -7.67 16.69
N ASN A 521 28.58 -8.45 16.30
CA ASN A 521 28.07 -8.49 14.93
C ASN A 521 26.70 -9.20 14.85
N TRP A 522 26.09 -9.12 13.67
CA TRP A 522 24.96 -9.94 13.25
C TRP A 522 25.46 -11.20 12.52
N THR A 523 24.87 -12.35 12.82
CA THR A 523 25.09 -13.63 12.11
C THR A 523 23.76 -14.30 11.73
N GLY A 524 23.81 -15.32 10.88
CA GLY A 524 22.61 -16.00 10.36
C GLY A 524 22.45 -15.71 8.87
N ASP A 525 21.24 -15.32 8.44
CA ASP A 525 20.93 -14.99 7.05
C ASP A 525 21.39 -13.57 6.67
N THR A 526 22.70 -13.31 6.72
CA THR A 526 23.27 -11.96 6.59
C THR A 526 23.40 -11.44 5.16
N ASP A 527 22.98 -12.18 4.13
CA ASP A 527 23.12 -11.75 2.73
C ASP A 527 22.32 -10.48 2.40
N HIS A 528 21.36 -10.12 3.25
CA HIS A 528 20.42 -9.02 3.04
C HIS A 528 20.57 -7.86 4.04
N ILE A 529 21.61 -7.89 4.88
CA ILE A 529 21.89 -6.84 5.86
C ILE A 529 22.88 -5.83 5.28
N ALA A 530 22.65 -4.53 5.53
CA ALA A 530 23.52 -3.49 4.98
C ALA A 530 24.92 -3.48 5.61
N ASN A 531 25.01 -3.80 6.91
CA ASN A 531 26.27 -3.87 7.65
C ASN A 531 26.10 -4.84 8.82
N THR A 532 26.86 -5.93 8.83
CA THR A 532 26.83 -6.95 9.89
C THR A 532 27.45 -6.47 11.20
N ASP A 533 28.37 -5.51 11.15
CA ASP A 533 29.17 -5.10 12.31
C ASP A 533 28.60 -3.83 12.97
N ALA A 534 27.53 -3.27 12.40
CA ALA A 534 26.80 -2.16 12.98
C ALA A 534 25.65 -2.65 13.87
N SER A 535 25.65 -2.19 15.12
CA SER A 535 24.57 -2.48 16.08
C SER A 535 23.23 -1.88 15.66
N SER A 536 23.22 -0.84 14.80
CA SER A 536 22.03 -0.32 14.14
C SER A 536 22.24 -0.32 12.63
N THR A 537 21.36 -1.00 11.90
CA THR A 537 21.52 -1.26 10.46
C THR A 537 20.16 -1.56 9.82
N THR A 538 20.13 -1.86 8.52
CA THR A 538 18.90 -2.17 7.79
C THR A 538 18.97 -3.54 7.12
N VAL A 539 17.82 -4.18 6.97
CA VAL A 539 17.63 -5.45 6.27
C VAL A 539 16.69 -5.24 5.09
N ASN A 540 17.09 -5.68 3.90
CA ASN A 540 16.22 -5.70 2.72
C ASN A 540 15.48 -7.05 2.67
N MET A 541 14.17 -7.04 2.90
CA MET A 541 13.40 -8.28 3.03
C MET A 541 13.34 -9.08 1.72
N PRO A 542 13.80 -10.34 1.70
CA PRO A 542 13.70 -11.21 0.52
C PRO A 542 12.34 -11.89 0.43
N ALA A 543 12.11 -12.62 -0.67
CA ALA A 543 10.93 -13.47 -0.88
C ALA A 543 10.93 -14.76 -0.02
N GLN A 544 11.49 -14.69 1.20
CA GLN A 544 11.57 -15.80 2.15
C GLN A 544 11.74 -15.30 3.58
N ASN A 545 11.45 -16.17 4.56
CA ASN A 545 11.72 -15.86 5.97
C ASN A 545 13.22 -15.84 6.24
N ILE A 546 13.66 -14.93 7.10
CA ILE A 546 15.07 -14.78 7.48
C ILE A 546 15.23 -14.74 9.00
N THR A 547 16.35 -15.25 9.49
CA THR A 547 16.72 -15.26 10.90
C THR A 547 18.10 -14.68 11.09
N LEU A 548 18.17 -13.61 11.87
CA LEU A 548 19.43 -12.95 12.27
C LEU A 548 19.62 -13.09 13.78
N THR A 549 20.88 -13.15 14.21
CA THR A 549 21.27 -13.21 15.62
C THR A 549 22.24 -12.08 15.91
N ALA A 550 21.90 -11.21 16.86
CA ALA A 550 22.83 -10.23 17.41
C ALA A 550 23.75 -10.92 18.42
N ASN A 551 25.05 -10.90 18.15
CA ASN A 551 26.07 -11.45 19.03
C ASN A 551 26.64 -10.36 19.92
N PHE A 552 26.81 -10.70 21.19
CA PHE A 552 27.37 -9.85 22.21
C PHE A 552 28.47 -10.60 22.97
N VAL A 553 29.34 -9.85 23.61
CA VAL A 553 30.41 -10.38 24.46
C VAL A 553 30.49 -9.59 25.74
N ALA A 554 30.80 -10.27 26.84
CA ALA A 554 30.91 -9.64 28.16
C ALA A 554 32.11 -8.70 28.19
N GLU A 555 31.90 -7.49 28.69
CA GLU A 555 32.98 -6.53 28.93
C GLU A 555 33.93 -7.04 30.00
N GLY A 556 35.22 -6.82 29.79
CA GLY A 556 36.29 -7.42 30.61
C GLY A 556 36.51 -8.92 30.40
N GLY A 557 35.74 -9.58 29.52
CA GLY A 557 35.94 -10.97 29.09
C GLY A 557 36.50 -11.07 27.67
N GLY A 558 37.81 -10.99 27.50
CA GLY A 558 38.48 -11.27 26.22
C GLY A 558 39.09 -12.68 26.15
N GLY A 559 39.79 -12.96 25.06
CA GLY A 559 40.52 -14.20 24.83
C GLY A 559 42.00 -14.08 25.21
N THR A 560 42.85 -14.66 24.36
CA THR A 560 44.30 -14.48 24.42
C THR A 560 44.86 -14.18 23.04
N VAL A 561 45.99 -13.50 23.00
CA VAL A 561 46.77 -13.28 21.78
C VAL A 561 48.22 -13.67 22.01
N GLU A 562 48.86 -14.23 20.99
CA GLU A 562 50.26 -14.65 21.01
C GLU A 562 51.11 -13.72 20.14
N ASP A 563 52.25 -13.25 20.64
CA ASP A 563 53.23 -12.48 19.85
C ASP A 563 54.22 -13.37 19.11
N PHE A 564 55.13 -12.74 18.35
CA PHE A 564 56.11 -13.46 17.54
C PHE A 564 57.05 -14.38 18.36
N ASP A 565 57.34 -14.03 19.62
CA ASP A 565 58.20 -14.84 20.50
C ASP A 565 57.44 -15.93 21.27
N GLY A 566 56.13 -16.09 21.00
CA GLY A 566 55.27 -17.05 21.66
C GLY A 566 54.78 -16.59 23.03
N ASN A 567 54.88 -15.29 23.35
CA ASN A 567 54.31 -14.78 24.59
C ASN A 567 52.78 -14.68 24.46
N ILE A 568 52.08 -15.27 25.41
CA ILE A 568 50.62 -15.24 25.46
C ILE A 568 50.15 -14.13 26.41
N TYR A 569 49.27 -13.27 25.90
CA TYR A 569 48.67 -12.15 26.61
C TYR A 569 47.17 -12.37 26.72
N PRO A 570 46.56 -12.24 27.91
CA PRO A 570 45.12 -12.10 28.02
C PRO A 570 44.66 -10.82 27.31
N THR A 571 43.44 -10.80 26.81
CA THR A 571 42.82 -9.63 26.19
C THR A 571 41.53 -9.28 26.93
N VAL A 572 41.06 -8.04 26.77
CA VAL A 572 39.83 -7.53 27.36
C VAL A 572 39.10 -6.64 26.37
N ILE A 573 37.78 -6.75 26.36
CA ILE A 573 36.91 -5.93 25.51
C ILE A 573 36.37 -4.79 26.34
N ILE A 574 36.57 -3.56 25.83
CA ILE A 574 36.14 -2.32 26.46
C ILE A 574 35.48 -1.45 25.39
N GLY A 575 34.16 -1.27 25.47
CA GLY A 575 33.39 -0.61 24.42
C GLY A 575 33.47 -1.40 23.11
N THR A 576 33.97 -0.77 22.05
CA THR A 576 34.11 -1.40 20.71
C THR A 576 35.54 -1.82 20.40
N GLN A 577 36.42 -1.90 21.40
CA GLN A 577 37.84 -2.20 21.20
C GLN A 577 38.26 -3.38 22.05
N GLU A 578 39.08 -4.26 21.49
CA GLU A 578 39.74 -5.32 22.24
C GLU A 578 41.20 -4.95 22.50
N TRP A 579 41.57 -4.92 23.78
CA TRP A 579 42.89 -4.50 24.26
C TRP A 579 43.64 -5.69 24.86
N MET A 580 44.95 -5.77 24.64
CA MET A 580 45.80 -6.62 25.49
C MET A 580 45.65 -6.20 26.95
N ALA A 581 45.65 -7.14 27.90
CA ALA A 581 45.58 -6.89 29.35
C ALA A 581 46.96 -6.74 30.01
N LYS A 582 48.04 -6.89 29.25
CA LYS A 582 49.43 -6.81 29.70
C LYS A 582 50.28 -6.01 28.72
N ASN A 583 51.34 -5.40 29.23
CA ASN A 583 52.31 -4.69 28.40
C ASN A 583 53.07 -5.68 27.51
N LEU A 584 53.31 -5.29 26.26
CA LEU A 584 54.01 -6.08 25.25
C LEU A 584 55.47 -6.32 25.66
N ARG A 585 55.97 -7.53 25.41
CA ARG A 585 57.35 -7.95 25.72
C ARG A 585 58.04 -8.71 24.58
N VAL A 586 57.58 -8.47 23.35
CA VAL A 586 58.17 -9.04 22.14
C VAL A 586 59.58 -8.49 21.92
N THR A 587 60.47 -9.33 21.42
CA THR A 587 61.88 -9.00 21.13
C THR A 587 62.19 -9.00 19.64
N LYS A 588 61.19 -9.30 18.81
CA LYS A 588 61.26 -9.37 17.35
C LYS A 588 60.04 -8.73 16.70
N TYR A 589 60.22 -8.18 15.52
CA TYR A 589 59.10 -7.73 14.68
C TYR A 589 58.37 -8.92 14.04
N LEU A 590 57.21 -8.70 13.42
CA LEU A 590 56.41 -9.77 12.79
C LEU A 590 57.13 -10.54 11.68
N ASN A 591 58.13 -9.92 11.03
CA ASN A 591 58.96 -10.57 10.03
C ASN A 591 60.10 -11.44 10.63
N GLY A 592 60.22 -11.46 11.96
CA GLY A 592 61.24 -12.22 12.70
C GLY A 592 62.56 -11.51 12.93
N ASP A 593 62.74 -10.28 12.43
CA ASP A 593 63.93 -9.49 12.72
C ASP A 593 64.01 -9.13 14.20
N ALA A 594 65.19 -9.27 14.79
CA ALA A 594 65.43 -8.86 16.18
C ALA A 594 65.31 -7.33 16.34
N ILE A 595 64.65 -6.91 17.41
CA ILE A 595 64.63 -5.52 17.84
C ILE A 595 65.90 -5.26 18.65
N PRO A 596 66.72 -4.25 18.30
CA PRO A 596 67.91 -3.87 19.07
C PRO A 596 67.64 -3.67 20.56
N THR A 597 68.52 -4.19 21.42
CA THR A 597 68.48 -4.01 22.88
C THR A 597 69.88 -3.93 23.48
N GLY A 598 69.99 -3.61 24.78
CA GLY A 598 71.27 -3.52 25.48
C GLY A 598 72.13 -2.31 25.11
N LEU A 599 71.53 -1.29 24.48
CA LEU A 599 72.21 -0.04 24.13
C LEU A 599 72.69 0.69 25.39
N ASN A 600 73.92 1.19 25.38
CA ASN A 600 74.39 2.10 26.42
C ASN A 600 73.62 3.43 26.37
N ASN A 601 73.81 4.29 27.37
CA ASN A 601 73.03 5.52 27.51
C ASN A 601 73.18 6.48 26.33
N THR A 602 74.39 6.61 25.80
CA THR A 602 74.66 7.48 24.65
C THR A 602 74.04 6.93 23.37
N ASP A 603 74.14 5.62 23.14
CA ASP A 603 73.59 4.99 21.94
C ASP A 603 72.05 4.99 21.96
N TRP A 604 71.44 4.82 23.14
CA TRP A 604 69.99 4.92 23.32
C TRP A 604 69.47 6.31 22.95
N GLY A 605 70.10 7.38 23.48
CA GLY A 605 69.66 8.75 23.22
C GLY A 605 69.81 9.20 21.76
N ASN A 606 70.67 8.54 20.99
CA ASN A 606 70.99 8.93 19.61
C ASN A 606 70.38 8.00 18.54
N THR A 607 69.83 6.85 18.92
CA THR A 607 69.30 5.92 17.92
C THR A 607 68.00 6.43 17.31
N THR A 608 67.93 6.41 15.97
CA THR A 608 66.69 6.59 15.20
C THR A 608 66.14 5.26 14.68
N ASN A 609 66.77 4.15 15.04
CA ASN A 609 66.27 2.81 14.77
C ASN A 609 65.41 2.34 15.95
N GLY A 610 64.40 1.52 15.65
CA GLY A 610 63.61 0.86 16.68
C GLY A 610 64.50 0.08 17.65
N ALA A 611 64.26 0.24 18.95
CA ALA A 611 64.99 -0.41 20.02
C ALA A 611 64.08 -0.63 21.24
N TYR A 612 64.41 -1.61 22.07
CA TYR A 612 63.73 -1.82 23.35
C TYR A 612 64.73 -1.97 24.50
N ALA A 613 64.26 -1.69 25.71
CA ALA A 613 65.00 -1.86 26.96
C ALA A 613 64.13 -2.57 27.99
N ILE A 614 64.80 -3.16 28.99
CA ILE A 614 64.16 -3.76 30.16
C ILE A 614 64.54 -2.90 31.35
N TYR A 615 63.57 -2.62 32.23
CA TYR A 615 63.86 -1.88 33.45
C TYR A 615 64.83 -2.69 34.34
N PRO A 616 65.90 -2.11 34.90
CA PRO A 616 66.88 -2.87 35.66
C PRO A 616 66.29 -3.53 36.91
N HIS A 617 66.43 -4.85 37.06
CA HIS A 617 65.93 -5.57 38.25
C HIS A 617 66.57 -5.08 39.56
N SER A 618 67.79 -4.54 39.51
CA SER A 618 68.49 -4.00 40.69
C SER A 618 67.79 -2.83 41.37
N GLU A 619 66.83 -2.21 40.70
CA GLU A 619 66.01 -1.11 41.23
C GLU A 619 64.67 -1.58 41.81
N LEU A 620 64.39 -2.89 41.82
CA LEU A 620 63.10 -3.47 42.21
C LEU A 620 63.27 -4.52 43.29
N ASP A 621 62.38 -4.53 44.27
CA ASP A 621 62.38 -5.56 45.32
C ASP A 621 61.65 -6.83 44.88
N GLY A 622 62.19 -8.00 45.25
CA GLY A 622 61.55 -9.29 44.98
C GLY A 622 61.63 -9.80 43.54
N LEU A 623 62.22 -9.05 42.60
CA LEU A 623 62.58 -9.51 41.25
C LEU A 623 64.11 -9.63 41.14
N ASN A 624 64.61 -10.79 40.73
CA ASN A 624 66.03 -11.15 40.81
C ASN A 624 66.74 -11.19 39.45
N SER A 625 66.03 -10.90 38.35
CA SER A 625 66.63 -10.83 37.01
C SER A 625 65.83 -9.94 36.07
N ASP A 626 66.47 -9.41 35.02
CA ASP A 626 65.79 -8.62 33.98
C ASP A 626 64.73 -9.46 33.24
N ALA A 627 64.89 -10.78 33.15
CA ALA A 627 63.88 -11.67 32.58
C ALA A 627 62.58 -11.69 33.41
N GLU A 628 62.70 -11.65 34.75
CA GLU A 628 61.54 -11.54 35.64
C GLU A 628 60.86 -10.17 35.52
N VAL A 629 61.63 -9.09 35.33
CA VAL A 629 61.09 -7.74 35.08
C VAL A 629 60.36 -7.67 33.76
N LEU A 630 60.96 -8.19 32.69
CA LEU A 630 60.35 -8.26 31.36
C LEU A 630 59.03 -9.05 31.39
N ALA A 631 58.98 -10.15 32.14
CA ALA A 631 57.77 -10.95 32.31
C ALA A 631 56.68 -10.21 33.10
N ALA A 632 57.07 -9.41 34.09
CA ALA A 632 56.17 -8.70 35.01
C ALA A 632 55.63 -7.38 34.45
N TYR A 633 56.47 -6.56 33.83
CA TYR A 633 56.16 -5.19 33.42
C TYR A 633 56.17 -4.96 31.90
N GLY A 634 56.69 -5.91 31.13
CA GLY A 634 56.89 -5.75 29.70
C GLY A 634 58.21 -5.06 29.35
N ALA A 635 58.37 -4.75 28.07
CA ALA A 635 59.51 -4.00 27.56
C ALA A 635 59.19 -2.50 27.41
N LEU A 636 60.24 -1.69 27.39
CA LEU A 636 60.20 -0.26 27.10
C LEU A 636 60.74 -0.03 25.68
N TYR A 637 59.86 0.25 24.74
CA TYR A 637 60.21 0.47 23.33
C TYR A 637 60.40 1.96 23.07
N ASN A 638 61.35 2.31 22.22
CA ASN A 638 61.35 3.64 21.63
C ASN A 638 60.27 3.76 20.54
N TRP A 639 59.88 4.98 20.19
CA TRP A 639 58.79 5.18 19.24
C TRP A 639 59.15 4.72 17.83
N TYR A 640 60.45 4.70 17.48
CA TYR A 640 60.91 4.13 16.21
C TYR A 640 60.62 2.62 16.07
N ALA A 641 60.48 1.88 17.18
CA ALA A 641 60.03 0.49 17.15
C ALA A 641 58.51 0.38 17.03
N VAL A 642 57.77 1.39 17.52
CA VAL A 642 56.32 1.48 17.42
C VAL A 642 55.87 1.74 15.98
N ASP A 643 56.55 2.66 15.28
CA ASP A 643 56.25 3.06 13.89
C ASP A 643 57.01 2.22 12.84
N ASP A 644 57.62 1.11 13.24
CA ASP A 644 58.36 0.27 12.31
C ASP A 644 57.41 -0.51 11.40
N SER A 645 57.59 -0.36 10.08
CA SER A 645 56.80 -1.05 9.04
C SER A 645 56.76 -2.58 9.16
N ARG A 646 57.71 -3.19 9.88
CA ARG A 646 57.73 -4.64 10.12
C ARG A 646 56.71 -5.09 11.17
N GLY A 647 56.09 -4.15 11.89
CA GLY A 647 55.02 -4.39 12.85
C GLY A 647 55.50 -4.93 14.19
N LEU A 648 55.13 -4.22 15.26
CA LEU A 648 55.48 -4.57 16.63
C LEU A 648 54.44 -5.50 17.31
N CYS A 649 53.15 -5.29 17.02
CA CYS A 649 52.06 -6.05 17.62
C CYS A 649 51.78 -7.36 16.85
N PRO A 650 51.10 -8.35 17.47
CA PRO A 650 50.69 -9.60 16.80
C PRO A 650 49.89 -9.39 15.51
N VAL A 651 49.83 -10.41 14.64
CA VAL A 651 49.04 -10.35 13.41
C VAL A 651 47.56 -10.06 13.73
N GLY A 652 46.99 -9.05 13.07
CA GLY A 652 45.63 -8.57 13.33
C GLY A 652 45.50 -7.61 14.51
N TRP A 653 46.61 -7.23 15.14
CA TRP A 653 46.69 -6.26 16.23
C TRP A 653 47.63 -5.11 15.87
N ARG A 654 47.45 -3.96 16.49
CA ARG A 654 48.26 -2.75 16.23
C ARG A 654 48.60 -2.01 17.52
N VAL A 655 49.60 -1.14 17.47
CA VAL A 655 49.84 -0.17 18.54
C VAL A 655 48.74 0.88 18.46
N PRO A 656 48.09 1.24 19.58
CA PRO A 656 46.93 2.13 19.58
C PRO A 656 47.27 3.53 19.11
N THR A 657 46.44 4.09 18.23
CA THR A 657 46.50 5.49 17.83
C THR A 657 46.00 6.42 18.94
N ASP A 658 46.24 7.73 18.80
CA ASP A 658 45.75 8.74 19.74
C ASP A 658 44.22 8.73 19.81
N GLU A 659 43.57 8.54 18.65
CA GLU A 659 42.12 8.44 18.53
C GLU A 659 41.58 7.20 19.25
N GLU A 660 42.23 6.05 19.12
CA GLU A 660 41.82 4.83 19.81
C GLU A 660 41.93 4.95 21.34
N TRP A 661 42.99 5.57 21.83
CA TRP A 661 43.10 5.91 23.24
C TRP A 661 42.00 6.88 23.69
N THR A 662 41.67 7.87 22.87
CA THR A 662 40.57 8.81 23.18
C THR A 662 39.22 8.11 23.20
N THR A 663 38.95 7.19 22.27
CA THR A 663 37.75 6.33 22.28
C THR A 663 37.66 5.54 23.58
N LEU A 664 38.76 4.89 24.00
CA LEU A 664 38.82 4.17 25.28
C LEU A 664 38.51 5.09 26.46
N THR A 665 39.18 6.25 26.57
CA THR A 665 38.96 7.15 27.71
C THR A 665 37.56 7.75 27.74
N ASN A 666 36.98 8.06 26.58
CA ASN A 666 35.62 8.57 26.49
C ASN A 666 34.60 7.53 26.95
N TYR A 667 34.77 6.27 26.51
CA TYR A 667 33.94 5.15 26.94
C TYR A 667 33.91 5.00 28.46
N LEU A 668 35.07 5.19 29.10
CA LEU A 668 35.24 5.01 30.55
C LEU A 668 34.68 6.16 31.41
N GLY A 669 34.17 7.22 30.79
CA GLY A 669 33.63 8.41 31.47
C GLY A 669 34.56 9.63 31.45
N GLY A 670 35.56 9.63 30.58
CA GLY A 670 36.50 10.74 30.37
C GLY A 670 37.87 10.56 31.04
N GLU A 671 38.85 11.35 30.60
CA GLU A 671 40.25 11.26 31.02
C GLU A 671 40.44 11.34 32.54
N GLY A 672 39.62 12.14 33.26
CA GLY A 672 39.75 12.33 34.72
C GLY A 672 39.36 11.13 35.60
N VAL A 673 38.73 10.11 35.02
CA VAL A 673 38.29 8.90 35.74
C VAL A 673 38.83 7.61 35.12
N ALA A 674 39.18 7.64 33.84
CA ALA A 674 39.59 6.46 33.09
C ALA A 674 40.83 5.76 33.68
N GLY A 675 41.77 6.51 34.26
CA GLY A 675 42.98 5.94 34.86
C GLY A 675 42.66 5.08 36.08
N GLY A 676 41.70 5.50 36.91
CA GLY A 676 41.22 4.67 38.01
C GLY A 676 40.66 3.32 37.52
N LYS A 677 39.83 3.36 36.47
CA LYS A 677 39.19 2.15 35.91
C LYS A 677 40.15 1.22 35.18
N LEU A 678 41.27 1.73 34.66
CA LEU A 678 42.24 0.95 33.88
C LEU A 678 43.41 0.41 34.71
N LYS A 679 43.80 1.11 35.78
CA LYS A 679 44.94 0.71 36.62
C LYS A 679 44.67 -0.60 37.34
N SER A 680 45.69 -1.46 37.39
CA SER A 680 45.68 -2.63 38.28
C SER A 680 45.51 -2.19 39.74
N THR A 681 44.75 -2.95 40.51
CA THR A 681 44.53 -2.73 41.94
C THR A 681 45.73 -3.12 42.81
N ARG A 682 46.71 -3.86 42.27
CA ARG A 682 47.92 -4.28 42.99
C ARG A 682 48.74 -3.06 43.43
N THR A 683 48.94 -2.94 44.74
CA THR A 683 49.51 -1.73 45.34
C THR A 683 50.48 -2.09 46.46
N SER A 684 51.56 -1.33 46.63
CA SER A 684 52.51 -1.50 47.74
C SER A 684 51.76 -1.59 49.07
N PRO A 685 52.02 -2.64 49.89
CA PRO A 685 53.21 -3.49 49.90
C PRO A 685 53.11 -4.82 49.13
N ASP A 686 52.20 -4.97 48.17
CA ASP A 686 52.13 -6.19 47.33
C ASP A 686 53.48 -6.50 46.65
N ALA A 687 53.78 -7.76 46.36
CA ALA A 687 54.96 -8.08 45.54
C ALA A 687 54.83 -7.47 44.14
N HIS A 688 55.95 -7.12 43.49
CA HIS A 688 55.92 -6.68 42.10
C HIS A 688 55.35 -7.79 41.17
N PRO A 689 54.68 -7.42 40.06
CA PRO A 689 54.41 -6.06 39.60
C PRO A 689 53.27 -5.40 40.40
N ARG A 690 53.40 -4.10 40.68
CA ARG A 690 52.43 -3.31 41.48
C ARG A 690 52.62 -1.81 41.24
N TRP A 691 51.60 -1.03 41.60
CA TRP A 691 51.74 0.40 41.83
C TRP A 691 52.31 0.69 43.22
N GLU A 692 53.02 1.80 43.38
CA GLU A 692 53.38 2.31 44.70
C GLU A 692 52.17 3.00 45.36
N SER A 693 52.17 3.03 46.69
CA SER A 693 51.08 3.63 47.48
C SER A 693 51.01 5.15 47.24
N PRO A 694 49.81 5.76 47.00
CA PRO A 694 48.49 5.22 47.36
C PRO A 694 47.70 4.48 46.27
N ASN A 695 48.16 4.47 45.00
CA ASN A 695 47.40 3.97 43.84
C ASN A 695 45.92 4.42 43.83
N THR A 696 45.70 5.74 43.92
CA THR A 696 44.39 6.34 44.14
C THR A 696 43.36 5.89 43.09
N ALA A 697 42.17 5.49 43.59
CA ALA A 697 40.97 5.15 42.81
C ALA A 697 41.14 4.04 41.76
N ALA A 698 42.19 3.22 41.87
CA ALA A 698 42.35 2.05 41.01
C ALA A 698 41.27 0.99 41.31
N THR A 699 40.46 0.65 40.31
CA THR A 699 39.39 -0.35 40.43
C THR A 699 39.53 -1.52 39.46
N ASP A 700 40.23 -1.32 38.34
CA ASP A 700 40.41 -2.33 37.29
C ASP A 700 39.09 -2.92 36.77
N ASP A 701 38.06 -2.08 36.62
CA ASP A 701 36.67 -2.47 36.34
C ASP A 701 36.52 -3.42 35.14
N PHE A 702 37.44 -3.33 34.17
CA PHE A 702 37.38 -4.06 32.90
C PHE A 702 38.55 -5.04 32.70
N GLY A 703 39.40 -5.25 33.71
CA GLY A 703 40.54 -6.17 33.61
C GLY A 703 41.66 -5.71 32.68
N PHE A 704 41.72 -4.41 32.36
CA PHE A 704 42.84 -3.84 31.62
C PHE A 704 44.14 -3.97 32.42
N SER A 705 44.10 -3.89 33.75
CA SER A 705 45.24 -4.17 34.62
C SER A 705 46.50 -3.39 34.23
N ALA A 706 46.39 -2.08 34.02
CA ALA A 706 47.54 -1.24 33.68
C ALA A 706 48.58 -1.30 34.81
N LEU A 707 49.81 -1.69 34.48
CA LEU A 707 50.94 -1.80 35.41
C LEU A 707 52.01 -0.76 35.07
N PRO A 708 52.62 -0.10 36.08
CA PRO A 708 53.52 1.03 35.88
C PRO A 708 54.95 0.57 35.55
N GLY A 709 55.23 0.37 34.25
CA GLY A 709 56.54 -0.08 33.77
C GLY A 709 57.66 0.96 33.84
N GLY A 710 57.37 2.20 34.26
CA GLY A 710 58.33 3.29 34.24
C GLY A 710 58.73 3.68 32.81
N SER A 711 59.95 4.21 32.67
CA SER A 711 60.43 4.77 31.40
C SER A 711 61.95 4.71 31.28
N ARG A 712 62.46 4.86 30.05
CA ARG A 712 63.87 5.13 29.76
C ARG A 712 64.01 6.45 29.01
N PHE A 713 64.70 7.43 29.58
CA PHE A 713 64.80 8.78 29.01
C PHE A 713 65.91 8.90 27.97
N SER A 714 65.96 10.04 27.26
CA SER A 714 66.96 10.32 26.21
C SER A 714 68.41 10.34 26.70
N ASN A 715 68.65 10.54 27.99
CA ASN A 715 69.97 10.37 28.62
C ASN A 715 70.31 8.89 28.94
N GLY A 716 69.42 7.96 28.58
CA GLY A 716 69.53 6.52 28.81
C GLY A 716 69.16 6.05 30.22
N THR A 717 68.87 6.97 31.15
CA THR A 717 68.52 6.65 32.55
C THR A 717 67.07 6.16 32.66
N PHE A 718 66.86 5.21 33.57
CA PHE A 718 65.55 4.66 33.88
C PHE A 718 64.90 5.43 35.03
N TYR A 719 63.59 5.64 34.94
CA TYR A 719 62.85 6.36 35.96
C TYR A 719 61.45 5.79 36.19
N PHE A 720 60.97 5.98 37.44
CA PHE A 720 59.56 6.00 37.81
C PHE A 720 58.77 4.69 37.71
N ILE A 721 59.43 3.53 37.64
CA ILE A 721 58.75 2.25 37.80
C ILE A 721 57.97 2.21 39.12
N GLY A 722 56.77 1.62 39.13
CA GLY A 722 55.88 1.63 40.29
C GLY A 722 55.07 2.93 40.46
N TYR A 723 55.58 4.08 40.04
CA TYR A 723 54.94 5.39 40.24
C TYR A 723 54.18 5.90 39.01
N PHE A 724 54.71 5.62 37.81
CA PHE A 724 54.14 6.07 36.55
C PHE A 724 54.16 4.96 35.51
N GLY A 725 53.05 4.81 34.80
CA GLY A 725 52.97 4.01 33.59
C GLY A 725 52.92 4.92 32.37
N TYR A 726 53.75 4.63 31.38
CA TYR A 726 53.83 5.37 30.12
C TYR A 726 53.53 4.40 28.98
N TRP A 727 52.56 4.74 28.12
CA TRP A 727 52.21 3.94 26.95
C TRP A 727 52.27 4.74 25.68
N TRP A 728 53.02 4.26 24.69
CA TRP A 728 53.06 4.90 23.39
C TRP A 728 51.70 4.89 22.68
N SER A 729 51.44 5.97 21.95
CA SER A 729 50.53 5.97 20.82
C SER A 729 51.30 5.73 19.52
N ALA A 730 50.68 5.09 18.54
CA ALA A 730 51.19 5.01 17.18
C ALA A 730 51.11 6.36 16.43
N THR A 731 50.44 7.38 17.00
CA THR A 731 50.26 8.67 16.34
C THR A 731 51.46 9.60 16.60
N GLU A 732 52.11 9.98 15.50
CA GLU A 732 53.12 11.03 15.49
C GLU A 732 52.49 12.40 15.82
N TYR A 733 53.19 13.22 16.60
CA TYR A 733 52.82 14.64 16.75
C TYR A 733 53.58 15.50 15.74
N ASP A 734 54.90 15.30 15.66
CA ASP A 734 55.76 15.86 14.61
C ASP A 734 56.99 14.97 14.37
N ALA A 735 57.90 15.43 13.50
CA ALA A 735 59.09 14.68 13.11
C ALA A 735 59.98 14.23 14.29
N SER A 736 59.94 14.93 15.43
CA SER A 736 60.80 14.69 16.60
C SER A 736 60.09 14.08 17.81
N VAL A 737 58.78 14.27 17.95
CA VAL A 737 58.01 13.82 19.12
C VAL A 737 56.74 13.07 18.74
N ALA A 738 56.29 12.19 19.62
CA ALA A 738 55.08 11.40 19.43
C ALA A 738 54.18 11.41 20.67
N TRP A 739 52.91 11.10 20.47
CA TRP A 739 51.92 11.05 21.54
C TRP A 739 52.11 9.84 22.44
N PHE A 740 51.86 10.00 23.73
CA PHE A 740 51.78 8.89 24.68
C PHE A 740 50.69 9.17 25.73
N ARG A 741 50.31 8.12 26.45
CA ARG A 741 49.43 8.19 27.62
C ARG A 741 50.22 7.95 28.88
N ILE A 742 49.89 8.68 29.93
CA ILE A 742 50.46 8.51 31.27
C ILE A 742 49.34 8.29 32.28
N MET A 743 49.57 7.33 33.16
CA MET A 743 48.79 7.14 34.38
C MET A 743 49.75 7.18 35.56
N ASN A 744 49.32 7.80 36.67
CA ASN A 744 50.15 7.92 37.86
C ASN A 744 49.49 7.31 39.10
N TYR A 745 50.30 7.14 40.14
CA TYR A 745 49.91 6.46 41.37
C TYR A 745 49.02 7.29 42.32
N TYR A 746 48.90 8.61 42.15
CA TYR A 746 48.19 9.48 43.11
C TYR A 746 46.86 10.05 42.63
N ASP A 747 46.53 9.96 41.33
CA ASP A 747 45.22 10.33 40.78
C ASP A 747 44.58 9.22 39.93
N SER A 748 43.42 9.53 39.34
CA SER A 748 42.61 8.64 38.51
C SER A 748 42.67 8.99 37.02
N ASN A 749 43.64 9.79 36.59
CA ASN A 749 43.64 10.34 35.24
C ASN A 749 44.34 9.41 34.24
N VAL A 750 43.92 9.49 32.98
CA VAL A 750 44.78 9.16 31.84
C VAL A 750 45.13 10.47 31.14
N ASP A 751 46.33 10.98 31.37
CA ASP A 751 46.75 12.21 30.72
C ASP A 751 47.43 11.92 29.38
N ARG A 752 47.30 12.87 28.45
CA ARG A 752 47.93 12.83 27.12
C ARG A 752 49.04 13.88 27.03
N TYR A 753 50.23 13.44 26.63
CA TYR A 753 51.39 14.30 26.40
C TYR A 753 52.17 13.84 25.15
N TYR A 754 53.15 14.64 24.72
CA TYR A 754 54.10 14.29 23.66
C TYR A 754 55.54 14.49 24.14
N LEU A 755 56.42 13.56 23.78
CA LEU A 755 57.86 13.60 24.11
C LEU A 755 58.69 12.99 22.96
N GLY A 756 60.01 13.13 23.05
CA GLY A 756 60.97 12.64 22.07
C GLY A 756 60.80 11.16 21.73
N LYS A 757 60.92 10.82 20.45
CA LYS A 757 60.74 9.46 19.92
C LYS A 757 61.79 8.47 20.41
N GLU A 758 62.92 8.96 20.93
CA GLU A 758 63.99 8.16 21.53
C GLU A 758 63.66 7.65 22.94
N LEU A 759 62.61 8.14 23.60
CA LEU A 759 62.23 7.69 24.94
C LEU A 759 61.66 6.26 24.90
N GLY A 760 61.89 5.49 25.97
CA GLY A 760 61.42 4.12 26.10
C GLY A 760 60.17 4.05 26.96
N PHE A 761 59.02 3.70 26.37
CA PHE A 761 57.75 3.51 27.07
C PHE A 761 57.14 2.14 26.77
N SER A 762 56.19 1.71 27.60
CA SER A 762 55.46 0.48 27.37
C SER A 762 54.56 0.58 26.14
N VAL A 763 54.19 -0.58 25.60
CA VAL A 763 53.22 -0.70 24.50
C VAL A 763 52.16 -1.69 24.93
N ARG A 764 50.92 -1.44 24.51
CA ARG A 764 49.80 -2.36 24.66
C ARG A 764 49.04 -2.37 23.36
N CYS A 765 48.81 -3.53 22.76
CA CYS A 765 48.19 -3.62 21.45
C CYS A 765 46.66 -3.61 21.55
N VAL A 766 46.01 -3.12 20.49
CA VAL A 766 44.56 -3.05 20.32
C VAL A 766 44.14 -3.68 18.98
N ARG A 767 42.90 -4.15 18.88
CA ARG A 767 42.18 -4.43 17.63
C ARG A 767 40.71 -4.01 17.77
N ASP A 768 40.04 -3.92 16.62
CA ASP A 768 38.59 -3.64 16.54
C ASP A 768 37.77 -4.90 16.80
#